data_AF-A0A853FXP4-F1
#
_entry.id   AF-A0A853FXP4-F1
#
_cell.length_a   1.000
_cell.length_b   1.000
_cell.length_c   1.000
_cell.angle_alpha   90.00
_cell.angle_beta   90.00
_cell.angle_gamma   90.00
#
_symmetry.space_group_name_H-M   'P 1'
#
loop_
_entity.id
_entity.type
_entity.pdbx_description
1 polymer ?
#
loop_
_entity_poly.entity_id
_entity_poly.type
_entity_poly.pdbx_seq_one_letter_code
_entity_poly.pdbx_strand_id
1 'polypeptide(L)'
;MTATPISSNGSSAQRPIEDAYPLTRMQQALLLRCVTYPDQPLYMGQWWALLEGELDAPAFSLAWQAVVDRHTALRSGFHWDLKDQPFQVVHRQAALTFTDIDWTGVGDWQAALREFLALDRDLPFDIKKPPLMRLALIQLAPARHIVVWTRHHLTVDGWSLGILLDEAFTLYKAEVAGRAHGLPPAPPFRNYVEWEKSLDRDRAREHWRSVLAAMPDADLAPRQALSLNDTRRPDIHNSVRRLPAGLAARLQGLARDTQVTLGTVLQAAWALAADRLANQAAVLFGSVETVRPPHLEQGGGPALVGIQIQVQPIVARVDATPLGAWMQALQAAAGAAREAGPLGMDDLRQLLSLPSDSLPFDSLVGFQNYPLDEAAALRGSGLAMADNGDATVPDMPLNLMVERQSDGGLSLQLMADRRYVGAEEAALRLDMLAHTLSLMPDAAHAPAAGIDALPPALRASLLHAVPDARLLAPRPPVIAAIAGHAAAHPEAPAVVHGQERLNYGELMALARAVAGRLQAQGVAPGARVGLHMERSPLAIAAMLGIMLCGAAYVPLDLNAPDERKAFMIAEAALSAIVCAAPASIAGKPGIALGDLAPAAAAQPQPADAGHAWPAGADEAYVIFTSGSTGRPKGVSVTHDNLSYHVEARKQAHPGMPNRSQLLTFPLIFDGSVTCIFGALSVGGKLVLPLPEEATDPDRLAELVAREGVTQTIMIPSQWALMLSSGRPERLSGLELAIVGGEACPRELVEQHYAVLPGTRFCNEYGPTETTVWATFELCVPGESGPVAIGRPIPGMRAYVTDRHGRICPPGTTGELLIAGPGIAKGYVGRPELTAERFVANPFHDDDGYRSVYRSGDQVARGFDGKLRFQGRADDQVKISGYRIELDEISACLRGCDGVSEAAAVVHQSGPHAMLVAHVAGPGPLSREALLDHARRGLPAYMVPHDIVLHERLPRNAAGKLDRRQLPAPRPPDTAAAAPQGPTETLIAQVWRSVLSRDGIGRHDDFFAIGGRSLDAMQVVSRLRRELKAPLDLIDLFETPRLSELAERLLQRQAGQAAAPAAIPKRQRARVDLPAGAEPRP
;
A
#
# COMPACT_ATOMS: atom_id res chain seq x y z
N MET A 1 22.49 -2.31 46.40
CA MET A 1 22.57 -2.83 47.77
C MET A 1 23.47 -4.06 47.76
N THR A 2 24.54 -4.03 48.55
CA THR A 2 25.59 -5.06 48.61
C THR A 2 25.16 -6.22 49.51
N ALA A 3 24.92 -7.40 48.94
CA ALA A 3 24.70 -8.64 49.67
C ALA A 3 25.99 -9.48 49.67
N THR A 4 26.42 -9.92 50.86
CA THR A 4 27.63 -10.71 51.08
C THR A 4 27.29 -12.20 51.09
N PRO A 5 27.91 -13.08 50.29
CA PRO A 5 27.73 -14.52 50.41
C PRO A 5 28.79 -15.14 51.34
N ILE A 6 28.33 -15.99 52.26
CA ILE A 6 29.17 -16.81 53.14
C ILE A 6 29.70 -18.00 52.31
N SER A 7 31.02 -18.16 52.27
CA SER A 7 31.69 -19.29 51.62
C SER A 7 32.05 -20.39 52.63
N SER A 8 31.89 -21.65 52.23
CA SER A 8 32.56 -22.79 52.88
C SER A 8 33.09 -23.74 51.80
N ASN A 9 34.35 -24.16 51.98
CA ASN A 9 35.16 -24.89 51.01
C ASN A 9 34.98 -26.43 51.10
N GLY A 10 34.77 -27.06 49.93
CA GLY A 10 35.55 -28.21 49.42
C GLY A 10 35.24 -29.65 49.90
N SER A 11 34.76 -30.51 49.00
CA SER A 11 35.54 -31.64 48.45
C SER A 11 34.78 -32.48 47.38
N SER A 12 35.55 -33.01 46.42
CA SER A 12 35.23 -33.98 45.36
C SER A 12 34.32 -33.49 44.20
N ALA A 13 34.96 -33.25 43.04
CA ALA A 13 34.29 -33.00 41.77
C ALA A 13 33.63 -34.28 41.25
N GLN A 14 32.50 -34.65 41.83
CA GLN A 14 31.53 -35.54 41.20
C GLN A 14 30.98 -34.82 39.97
N ARG A 15 30.94 -35.50 38.82
CA ARG A 15 30.37 -34.94 37.59
C ARG A 15 28.99 -34.31 37.90
N PRO A 16 28.79 -32.99 37.69
CA PRO A 16 27.60 -32.25 38.14
C PRO A 16 26.35 -32.54 37.28
N ILE A 17 26.50 -33.34 36.22
CA ILE A 17 25.47 -33.66 35.24
C ILE A 17 24.80 -34.98 35.63
N GLU A 18 23.47 -34.97 35.72
CA GLU A 18 22.62 -36.15 35.87
C GLU A 18 22.35 -36.79 34.52
N ASP A 19 22.05 -35.97 33.51
CA ASP A 19 21.59 -36.45 32.22
C ASP A 19 21.80 -35.44 31.08
N ALA A 20 21.77 -35.88 29.82
CA ALA A 20 21.82 -35.00 28.65
C ALA A 20 21.12 -35.61 27.42
N TYR A 21 20.35 -34.79 26.70
CA TYR A 21 19.62 -35.20 25.49
C TYR A 21 19.38 -34.03 24.53
N PRO A 22 19.24 -34.28 23.21
CA PRO A 22 18.92 -33.24 22.24
C PRO A 22 17.57 -32.55 22.53
N LEU A 23 17.45 -31.28 22.17
CA LEU A 23 16.23 -30.48 22.36
C LEU A 23 15.05 -31.00 21.54
N THR A 24 13.84 -30.76 22.04
CA THR A 24 12.61 -30.87 21.22
C THR A 24 12.57 -29.81 20.13
N ARG A 25 11.72 -29.98 19.11
CA ARG A 25 11.61 -28.97 18.03
C ARG A 25 11.17 -27.61 18.55
N MET A 26 10.23 -27.59 19.49
CA MET A 26 9.79 -26.34 20.12
C MET A 26 10.93 -25.68 20.87
N GLN A 27 11.68 -26.44 21.68
CA GLN A 27 12.86 -25.90 22.38
C GLN A 27 13.93 -25.37 21.42
N GLN A 28 14.15 -26.02 20.27
CA GLN A 28 15.08 -25.53 19.24
C GLN A 28 14.62 -24.19 18.66
N ALA A 29 13.32 -24.05 18.35
CA ALA A 29 12.75 -22.81 17.83
C ALA A 29 12.88 -21.66 18.84
N LEU A 30 12.55 -21.90 20.11
CA LEU A 30 12.70 -20.92 21.19
C LEU A 30 14.17 -20.55 21.40
N LEU A 31 15.07 -21.54 21.46
CA LEU A 31 16.50 -21.34 21.66
C LEU A 31 17.11 -20.48 20.54
N LEU A 32 16.76 -20.76 19.28
CA LEU A 32 17.23 -19.99 18.14
C LEU A 32 16.94 -18.50 18.33
N ARG A 33 15.71 -18.17 18.70
CA ARG A 33 15.27 -16.78 18.91
C ARG A 33 15.99 -16.13 20.09
N CYS A 34 16.18 -16.83 21.20
CA CYS A 34 16.96 -16.33 22.35
C CYS A 34 18.43 -16.06 21.98
N VAL A 35 19.05 -16.92 21.17
CA VAL A 35 20.45 -16.75 20.74
C VAL A 35 20.60 -15.65 19.70
N THR A 36 19.61 -15.46 18.82
CA THR A 36 19.59 -14.34 17.86
C THR A 36 19.39 -12.99 18.54
N TYR A 37 18.66 -12.94 19.66
CA TYR A 37 18.32 -11.71 20.39
C TYR A 37 18.64 -11.81 21.89
N PRO A 38 19.92 -11.91 22.27
CA PRO A 38 20.33 -12.17 23.66
C PRO A 38 19.95 -11.03 24.63
N ASP A 39 19.76 -9.82 24.13
CA ASP A 39 19.44 -8.63 24.94
C ASP A 39 17.91 -8.39 25.09
N GLN A 40 17.08 -9.27 24.53
CA GLN A 40 15.62 -9.16 24.60
C GLN A 40 15.04 -10.16 25.60
N PRO A 41 14.04 -9.79 26.42
CA PRO A 41 13.41 -10.70 27.39
C PRO A 41 12.39 -11.65 26.73
N LEU A 42 12.68 -12.13 25.52
CA LEU A 42 11.79 -13.02 24.78
C LEU A 42 11.54 -14.30 25.59
N TYR A 43 10.29 -14.76 25.62
CA TYR A 43 9.90 -15.98 26.31
C TYR A 43 10.13 -15.97 27.83
N MET A 44 10.30 -14.79 28.42
CA MET A 44 10.26 -14.57 29.86
C MET A 44 8.81 -14.48 30.32
N GLY A 45 8.39 -15.41 31.17
CA GLY A 45 7.08 -15.43 31.81
C GLY A 45 7.17 -14.94 33.26
N GLN A 46 6.18 -14.17 33.71
CA GLN A 46 6.05 -13.72 35.09
C GLN A 46 4.63 -13.97 35.58
N TRP A 47 4.51 -14.93 36.50
CA TRP A 47 3.30 -15.12 37.27
C TRP A 47 3.44 -14.38 38.60
N TRP A 48 2.41 -13.68 39.03
CA TRP A 48 2.37 -13.05 40.35
C TRP A 48 1.03 -13.28 41.04
N ALA A 49 1.04 -13.30 42.37
CA ALA A 49 -0.17 -13.39 43.18
C ALA A 49 -0.09 -12.54 44.44
N LEU A 50 -1.19 -11.87 44.76
CA LEU A 50 -1.43 -11.25 46.06
C LEU A 50 -2.01 -12.32 47.01
N LEU A 51 -1.23 -12.65 48.03
CA LEU A 51 -1.57 -13.62 49.06
C LEU A 51 -1.92 -12.92 50.38
N GLU A 52 -3.04 -13.31 50.97
CA GLU A 52 -3.51 -12.85 52.28
C GLU A 52 -3.41 -13.98 53.30
N GLY A 53 -2.80 -13.70 54.45
CA GLY A 53 -2.52 -14.67 55.52
C GLY A 53 -1.10 -14.57 56.06
N GLU A 54 -0.85 -15.20 57.20
CA GLU A 54 0.50 -15.31 57.79
C GLU A 54 1.32 -16.32 56.98
N LEU A 55 2.35 -15.83 56.27
CA LEU A 55 3.19 -16.63 55.39
C LEU A 55 4.55 -16.86 56.03
N ASP A 56 4.90 -18.13 56.27
CA ASP A 56 6.26 -18.56 56.65
C ASP A 56 7.20 -18.54 55.43
N ALA A 57 8.03 -17.51 55.31
CA ALA A 57 8.94 -17.32 54.17
C ALA A 57 10.02 -18.42 54.04
N PRO A 58 10.71 -18.86 55.12
CA PRO A 58 11.59 -20.02 55.07
C PRO A 58 10.93 -21.30 54.53
N ALA A 59 9.75 -21.66 55.04
CA ALA A 59 9.02 -22.84 54.57
C ALA A 59 8.59 -22.71 53.10
N PHE A 60 8.22 -21.49 52.66
CA PHE A 60 7.87 -21.22 51.27
C PHE A 60 9.08 -21.37 50.33
N SER A 61 10.24 -20.86 50.73
CA SER A 61 11.49 -21.03 49.98
C SER A 61 11.91 -22.50 49.86
N LEU A 62 11.84 -23.26 50.96
CA LEU A 62 12.12 -24.70 50.96
C LEU A 62 11.15 -25.49 50.07
N ALA A 63 9.86 -25.14 50.09
CA ALA A 63 8.86 -25.78 49.23
C ALA A 63 9.18 -25.58 47.74
N TRP A 64 9.55 -24.37 47.33
CA TRP A 64 9.93 -24.11 45.93
C TRP A 64 11.28 -24.74 45.54
N GLN A 65 12.24 -24.83 46.46
CA GLN A 65 13.47 -25.59 46.22
C GLN A 65 13.16 -27.08 45.98
N ALA A 66 12.25 -27.66 46.77
CA ALA A 66 11.82 -29.05 46.58
C ALA A 66 11.14 -29.26 45.22
N VAL A 67 10.38 -28.28 44.70
CA VAL A 67 9.84 -28.29 43.33
C VAL A 67 10.96 -28.33 42.29
N VAL A 68 12.01 -27.51 42.45
CA VAL A 68 13.17 -27.51 41.54
C VAL A 68 13.89 -28.85 41.56
N ASP A 69 14.12 -29.42 42.75
CA ASP A 69 14.83 -30.70 42.90
C ASP A 69 14.04 -31.87 42.26
N ARG A 70 12.71 -31.83 42.39
CA ARG A 70 11.78 -32.83 41.90
C ARG A 70 11.73 -32.95 40.38
N HIS A 71 11.85 -31.84 39.64
CA HIS A 71 11.61 -31.82 38.19
C HIS A 71 12.89 -31.61 37.39
N THR A 72 13.27 -32.58 36.56
CA THR A 72 14.49 -32.51 35.72
C THR A 72 14.50 -31.30 34.79
N ALA A 73 13.33 -30.87 34.30
CA ALA A 73 13.21 -29.71 33.42
C ALA A 73 13.67 -28.39 34.09
N LEU A 74 13.41 -28.23 35.39
CA LEU A 74 13.80 -27.03 36.15
C LEU A 74 15.30 -27.02 36.49
N ARG A 75 15.95 -28.18 36.48
CA ARG A 75 17.41 -28.35 36.67
C ARG A 75 18.19 -28.40 35.35
N SER A 76 17.61 -27.92 34.26
CA SER A 76 18.20 -28.04 32.92
C SER A 76 18.78 -26.73 32.37
N GLY A 77 20.00 -26.82 31.81
CA GLY A 77 20.61 -25.78 30.97
C GLY A 77 20.62 -26.16 29.48
N PHE A 78 20.71 -25.17 28.59
CA PHE A 78 20.63 -25.35 27.14
C PHE A 78 21.93 -24.96 26.44
N HIS A 79 22.49 -25.88 25.66
CA HIS A 79 23.80 -25.74 25.04
C HIS A 79 23.74 -26.02 23.54
N TRP A 80 24.14 -25.04 22.72
CA TRP A 80 24.20 -25.16 21.25
C TRP A 80 25.64 -25.26 20.73
N ASP A 81 26.62 -25.20 21.61
CA ASP A 81 28.06 -25.12 21.33
C ASP A 81 28.82 -26.42 21.62
N LEU A 82 28.14 -27.48 22.08
CA LEU A 82 28.80 -28.72 22.52
C LEU A 82 29.03 -29.75 21.41
N LYS A 83 28.18 -29.77 20.36
CA LYS A 83 28.17 -30.73 19.24
C LYS A 83 27.47 -30.12 18.02
N ASP A 84 27.29 -30.90 16.95
CA ASP A 84 26.58 -30.51 15.71
C ASP A 84 25.07 -30.22 15.86
N GLN A 85 24.51 -30.32 17.07
CA GLN A 85 23.11 -30.00 17.38
C GLN A 85 22.99 -29.54 18.85
N PRO A 86 21.93 -28.78 19.23
CA PRO A 86 21.75 -28.32 20.60
C PRO A 86 21.29 -29.43 21.57
N PHE A 87 21.73 -29.34 22.82
CA PHE A 87 21.44 -30.27 23.92
C PHE A 87 20.87 -29.58 25.16
N GLN A 88 19.96 -30.27 25.83
CA GLN A 88 19.48 -29.97 27.18
C GLN A 88 20.30 -30.82 28.15
N VAL A 89 20.93 -30.17 29.12
CA VAL A 89 21.82 -30.78 30.11
C VAL A 89 21.17 -30.66 31.48
N VAL A 90 20.86 -31.80 32.10
CA VAL A 90 20.23 -31.87 33.43
C VAL A 90 21.32 -31.91 34.50
N HIS A 91 21.29 -30.95 35.43
CA HIS A 91 22.20 -30.88 36.56
C HIS A 91 21.63 -31.63 37.76
N ARG A 92 22.44 -32.37 38.52
CA ARG A 92 21.96 -33.10 39.72
C ARG A 92 21.29 -32.20 40.76
N GLN A 93 21.75 -30.96 40.86
CA GLN A 93 21.25 -29.96 41.79
C GLN A 93 21.24 -28.59 41.11
N ALA A 94 20.24 -27.78 41.41
CA ALA A 94 20.14 -26.39 40.97
C ALA A 94 19.53 -25.56 42.11
N ALA A 95 20.25 -24.54 42.58
CA ALA A 95 19.81 -23.72 43.71
C ALA A 95 18.85 -22.62 43.23
N LEU A 96 17.66 -22.56 43.83
CA LEU A 96 16.67 -21.53 43.57
C LEU A 96 17.18 -20.16 44.01
N THR A 97 17.05 -19.16 43.14
CA THR A 97 17.18 -17.76 43.55
C THR A 97 15.87 -17.29 44.19
N PHE A 98 15.89 -17.08 45.50
CA PHE A 98 14.76 -16.58 46.29
C PHE A 98 15.13 -15.24 46.93
N THR A 99 14.34 -14.20 46.66
CA THR A 99 14.54 -12.85 47.21
C THR A 99 13.36 -12.47 48.11
N ASP A 100 13.64 -12.03 49.33
CA ASP A 100 12.66 -11.48 50.26
C ASP A 100 12.76 -9.94 50.28
N ILE A 101 11.66 -9.24 50.10
CA ILE A 101 11.59 -7.79 49.88
C ILE A 101 10.54 -7.17 50.80
N ASP A 102 10.94 -6.18 51.59
CA ASP A 102 10.03 -5.43 52.45
C ASP A 102 9.48 -4.18 51.74
N TRP A 103 8.16 -4.18 51.48
CA TRP A 103 7.38 -3.07 50.93
C TRP A 103 6.33 -2.51 51.91
N THR A 104 6.47 -2.74 53.21
CA THR A 104 5.51 -2.27 54.23
C THR A 104 5.36 -0.75 54.29
N GLY A 105 6.33 0.00 53.76
CA GLY A 105 6.27 1.47 53.63
C GLY A 105 5.87 2.00 52.24
N VAL A 106 5.58 1.12 51.26
CA VAL A 106 5.23 1.52 49.89
C VAL A 106 3.74 1.81 49.78
N GLY A 107 3.38 3.04 49.40
CA GLY A 107 1.96 3.47 49.30
C GLY A 107 1.20 2.78 48.17
N ASP A 108 1.54 3.10 46.92
CA ASP A 108 0.93 2.48 45.73
C ASP A 108 1.71 1.23 45.32
N TRP A 109 1.41 0.11 45.98
CA TRP A 109 2.04 -1.17 45.68
C TRP A 109 1.77 -1.66 44.25
N GLN A 110 0.66 -1.26 43.61
CA GLN A 110 0.33 -1.70 42.25
C GLN A 110 1.24 -1.01 41.23
N ALA A 111 1.51 0.29 41.40
CA ALA A 111 2.50 1.00 40.60
C ALA A 111 3.91 0.42 40.81
N ALA A 112 4.31 0.19 42.06
CA ALA A 112 5.59 -0.42 42.38
C ALA A 112 5.73 -1.85 41.81
N LEU A 113 4.67 -2.66 41.84
CA LEU A 113 4.66 -3.99 41.24
C LEU A 113 4.84 -3.92 39.72
N ARG A 114 4.18 -2.99 39.02
CA ARG A 114 4.37 -2.83 37.56
C ARG A 114 5.82 -2.48 37.22
N GLU A 115 6.43 -1.58 37.97
CA GLU A 115 7.85 -1.21 37.80
C GLU A 115 8.78 -2.39 38.13
N PHE A 116 8.53 -3.09 39.23
CA PHE A 116 9.30 -4.28 39.62
C PHE A 116 9.22 -5.37 38.55
N LEU A 117 8.03 -5.68 38.04
CA LEU A 117 7.87 -6.69 36.99
C LEU A 117 8.64 -6.31 35.72
N ALA A 118 8.64 -5.03 35.33
CA ALA A 118 9.41 -4.56 34.18
C ALA A 118 10.93 -4.67 34.40
N LEU A 119 11.43 -4.21 35.56
CA LEU A 119 12.84 -4.28 35.90
C LEU A 119 13.33 -5.72 36.05
N ASP A 120 12.57 -6.56 36.76
CA ASP A 120 12.91 -7.96 36.93
C ASP A 120 12.94 -8.65 35.57
N ARG A 121 11.97 -8.42 34.68
CA ARG A 121 11.94 -9.05 33.36
C ARG A 121 13.18 -8.73 32.52
N ASP A 122 13.74 -7.54 32.68
CA ASP A 122 14.95 -7.09 31.99
C ASP A 122 16.25 -7.69 32.56
N LEU A 123 16.18 -8.48 33.63
CA LEU A 123 17.29 -9.30 34.12
C LEU A 123 17.34 -10.64 33.36
N PRO A 124 18.27 -10.83 32.41
CA PRO A 124 18.32 -12.02 31.59
C PRO A 124 18.74 -13.25 32.39
N PHE A 125 18.25 -14.43 31.97
CA PHE A 125 18.82 -15.70 32.42
C PHE A 125 20.02 -16.08 31.55
N ASP A 126 21.08 -16.58 32.17
CA ASP A 126 22.08 -17.37 31.45
C ASP A 126 21.48 -18.74 31.17
N ILE A 127 20.96 -18.92 29.95
CA ILE A 127 20.25 -20.14 29.53
C ILE A 127 21.09 -21.43 29.64
N LYS A 128 22.41 -21.33 29.82
CA LYS A 128 23.31 -22.48 30.09
C LYS A 128 23.34 -22.88 31.57
N LYS A 129 22.84 -22.05 32.48
CA LYS A 129 22.95 -22.25 33.94
C LYS A 129 21.57 -22.39 34.59
N PRO A 130 21.13 -23.61 34.96
CA PRO A 130 19.90 -23.78 35.71
C PRO A 130 20.02 -23.29 37.16
N PRO A 131 18.88 -22.98 37.83
CA PRO A 131 17.53 -23.03 37.28
C PRO A 131 17.20 -21.78 36.45
N LEU A 132 16.43 -21.94 35.37
CA LEU A 132 15.95 -20.81 34.54
C LEU A 132 14.67 -20.17 35.12
N MET A 133 14.70 -19.95 36.43
CA MET A 133 13.63 -19.33 37.20
C MET A 133 14.16 -18.66 38.46
N ARG A 134 13.40 -17.69 38.98
CA ARG A 134 13.65 -17.01 40.25
C ARG A 134 12.33 -16.62 40.91
N LEU A 135 12.35 -16.50 42.24
CA LEU A 135 11.20 -16.05 43.02
C LEU A 135 11.54 -14.79 43.82
N ALA A 136 10.58 -13.88 43.88
CA ALA A 136 10.55 -12.76 44.82
C ALA A 136 9.31 -12.87 45.69
N LEU A 137 9.50 -12.81 47.01
CA LEU A 137 8.45 -12.65 48.00
C LEU A 137 8.50 -11.22 48.51
N ILE A 138 7.40 -10.50 48.40
CA ILE A 138 7.32 -9.08 48.68
C ILE A 138 6.29 -8.87 49.80
N GLN A 139 6.72 -8.39 50.95
CA GLN A 139 5.85 -8.14 52.09
C GLN A 139 5.21 -6.75 52.00
N LEU A 140 3.88 -6.67 51.91
CA LEU A 140 3.11 -5.42 51.97
C LEU A 140 2.66 -5.09 53.40
N ALA A 141 2.36 -6.12 54.18
CA ALA A 141 1.94 -6.04 55.59
C ALA A 141 2.17 -7.41 56.25
N PRO A 142 2.06 -7.56 57.60
CA PRO A 142 2.30 -8.83 58.28
C PRO A 142 1.53 -10.04 57.73
N ALA A 143 0.31 -9.81 57.22
CA ALA A 143 -0.55 -10.84 56.63
C ALA A 143 -0.88 -10.58 55.15
N ARG A 144 -0.04 -9.81 54.42
CA ARG A 144 -0.24 -9.52 52.99
C ARG A 144 1.08 -9.54 52.24
N HIS A 145 1.19 -10.42 51.27
CA HIS A 145 2.42 -10.67 50.51
C HIS A 145 2.11 -10.72 49.02
N ILE A 146 3.04 -10.28 48.17
CA ILE A 146 3.03 -10.56 46.73
C ILE A 146 4.12 -11.58 46.47
N VAL A 147 3.79 -12.67 45.79
CA VAL A 147 4.78 -13.57 45.21
C VAL A 147 4.92 -13.24 43.73
N VAL A 148 6.16 -13.14 43.24
CA VAL A 148 6.49 -13.04 41.82
C VAL A 148 7.37 -14.22 41.45
N TRP A 149 6.92 -15.01 40.48
CA TRP A 149 7.68 -16.10 39.90
C TRP A 149 8.02 -15.79 38.45
N THR A 150 9.31 -15.54 38.21
CA THR A 150 9.87 -15.29 36.88
C THR A 150 10.52 -16.55 36.35
N ARG A 151 10.21 -16.92 35.10
CA ARG A 151 10.60 -18.20 34.49
C ARG A 151 10.89 -18.05 33.01
N HIS A 152 11.75 -18.92 32.48
CA HIS A 152 11.97 -19.01 31.04
C HIS A 152 11.09 -20.11 30.42
N HIS A 153 10.41 -19.79 29.32
CA HIS A 153 9.56 -20.71 28.56
C HIS A 153 10.33 -21.86 27.86
N LEU A 154 11.64 -22.04 28.11
CA LEU A 154 12.40 -23.21 27.66
C LEU A 154 12.21 -24.42 28.59
N THR A 155 11.74 -24.16 29.81
CA THR A 155 11.63 -25.16 30.89
C THR A 155 10.20 -25.40 31.36
N VAL A 156 9.29 -24.43 31.22
CA VAL A 156 7.92 -24.48 31.73
C VAL A 156 6.94 -23.95 30.69
N ASP A 157 5.92 -24.74 30.37
CA ASP A 157 4.77 -24.29 29.57
C ASP A 157 3.57 -23.91 30.46
N GLY A 158 2.50 -23.38 29.85
CA GLY A 158 1.33 -22.94 30.59
C GLY A 158 0.60 -24.05 31.36
N TRP A 159 0.59 -25.29 30.86
CA TRP A 159 0.00 -26.40 31.61
C TRP A 159 0.88 -26.82 32.78
N SER A 160 2.20 -26.85 32.58
CA SER A 160 3.20 -27.11 33.63
C SER A 160 3.15 -26.06 34.73
N LEU A 161 2.81 -24.80 34.42
CA LEU A 161 2.60 -23.73 35.41
C LEU A 161 1.58 -24.15 36.48
N GLY A 162 0.40 -24.64 36.07
CA GLY A 162 -0.65 -25.06 37.00
C GLY A 162 -0.21 -26.22 37.90
N ILE A 163 0.48 -27.21 37.33
CA ILE A 163 1.05 -28.36 38.07
C ILE A 163 2.05 -27.88 39.13
N LEU A 164 2.98 -27.01 38.72
CA LEU A 164 4.04 -26.52 39.60
C LEU A 164 3.50 -25.65 40.73
N LEU A 165 2.47 -24.84 40.49
CA LEU A 165 1.82 -24.05 41.52
C LEU A 165 1.09 -24.94 42.53
N ASP A 166 0.33 -25.95 42.08
CA ASP A 166 -0.34 -26.90 42.97
C ASP A 166 0.65 -27.71 43.83
N GLU A 167 1.74 -28.18 43.22
CA GLU A 167 2.81 -28.87 43.94
C GLU A 167 3.53 -27.93 44.94
N ALA A 168 3.82 -26.68 44.57
CA ALA A 168 4.46 -25.71 45.46
C ALA A 168 3.61 -25.45 46.71
N PHE A 169 2.30 -25.24 46.56
CA PHE A 169 1.41 -25.05 47.70
C PHE A 169 1.20 -26.33 48.52
N THR A 170 1.22 -27.50 47.87
CA THR A 170 1.16 -28.80 48.57
C THR A 170 2.41 -29.03 49.43
N LEU A 171 3.60 -28.76 48.87
CA LEU A 171 4.88 -28.85 49.58
C LEU A 171 4.94 -27.83 50.72
N TYR A 172 4.49 -26.60 50.48
CA TYR A 172 4.43 -25.56 51.52
C TYR A 172 3.59 -25.99 52.73
N LYS A 173 2.39 -26.56 52.50
CA LYS A 173 1.54 -27.10 53.57
C LYS A 173 2.24 -28.19 54.38
N ALA A 174 3.01 -29.05 53.71
CA ALA A 174 3.75 -30.13 54.35
C ALA A 174 4.91 -29.59 55.21
N GLU A 175 5.66 -28.61 54.68
CA GLU A 175 6.75 -27.94 55.40
C GLU A 175 6.26 -27.20 56.64
N VAL A 176 5.22 -26.37 56.53
CA VAL A 176 4.61 -25.66 57.68
C VAL A 176 4.09 -26.63 58.74
N ALA A 177 3.56 -27.78 58.31
CA ALA A 177 3.05 -28.80 59.22
C ALA A 177 4.14 -29.73 59.79
N GLY A 178 5.39 -29.63 59.32
CA GLY A 178 6.50 -30.53 59.67
C GLY A 178 6.25 -31.99 59.27
N ARG A 179 5.58 -32.25 58.14
CA ARG A 179 5.22 -33.60 57.66
C ARG A 179 5.81 -33.89 56.28
N ALA A 180 5.95 -35.17 55.94
CA ALA A 180 6.31 -35.57 54.58
C ALA A 180 5.17 -35.26 53.58
N HIS A 181 5.51 -34.73 52.41
CA HIS A 181 4.54 -34.30 51.39
C HIS A 181 3.89 -35.46 50.61
N GLY A 182 4.51 -36.65 50.60
CA GLY A 182 3.92 -37.87 50.00
C GLY A 182 3.76 -37.87 48.48
N LEU A 183 4.35 -36.89 47.76
CA LEU A 183 4.28 -36.83 46.29
C LEU A 183 5.16 -37.92 45.66
N PRO A 184 4.65 -38.73 44.72
CA PRO A 184 5.42 -39.79 44.03
C PRO A 184 6.51 -39.18 43.13
N PRO A 185 7.62 -39.87 42.80
CA PRO A 185 8.68 -39.32 41.94
C PRO A 185 8.16 -38.81 40.59
N ALA A 186 8.58 -37.61 40.16
CA ALA A 186 8.14 -37.03 38.88
C ALA A 186 8.79 -37.73 37.67
N PRO A 187 8.07 -37.92 36.55
CA PRO A 187 8.65 -38.49 35.34
C PRO A 187 9.65 -37.51 34.70
N PRO A 188 10.79 -37.98 34.19
CA PRO A 188 11.80 -37.11 33.57
C PRO A 188 11.32 -36.59 32.20
N PHE A 189 11.67 -35.34 31.88
CA PHE A 189 11.33 -34.72 30.57
C PHE A 189 11.94 -35.47 29.37
N ARG A 190 13.02 -36.25 29.57
CA ARG A 190 13.59 -37.19 28.58
C ARG A 190 12.52 -38.06 27.92
N ASN A 191 11.53 -38.53 28.67
CA ASN A 191 10.50 -39.42 28.14
C ASN A 191 9.72 -38.74 27.00
N TYR A 192 9.46 -37.44 27.11
CA TYR A 192 8.82 -36.65 26.07
C TYR A 192 9.75 -36.44 24.85
N VAL A 193 11.04 -36.20 25.09
CA VAL A 193 12.05 -36.04 24.03
C VAL A 193 12.21 -37.32 23.20
N GLU A 194 12.22 -38.48 23.85
CA GLU A 194 12.32 -39.78 23.19
C GLU A 194 11.05 -40.10 22.39
N TRP A 195 9.88 -39.76 22.93
CA TRP A 195 8.61 -39.86 22.21
C TRP A 195 8.59 -38.96 20.96
N GLU A 196 8.92 -37.66 21.07
CA GLU A 196 8.89 -36.73 19.92
C GLU A 196 9.83 -37.20 18.80
N LYS A 197 11.00 -37.74 19.14
CA LYS A 197 11.96 -38.29 18.17
C LYS A 197 11.48 -39.55 17.47
N SER A 198 10.54 -40.28 18.06
CA SER A 198 9.94 -41.46 17.43
C SER A 198 8.93 -41.11 16.33
N LEU A 199 8.52 -39.83 16.22
CA LEU A 199 7.55 -39.37 15.23
C LEU A 199 8.15 -39.33 13.81
N ASP A 200 7.38 -39.80 12.84
CA ASP A 200 7.74 -39.78 11.42
C ASP A 200 7.67 -38.35 10.85
N ARG A 201 8.83 -37.78 10.54
CA ARG A 201 8.96 -36.43 10.01
C ARG A 201 8.43 -36.29 8.59
N ASP A 202 8.65 -37.30 7.76
CA ASP A 202 8.33 -37.24 6.34
C ASP A 202 6.81 -37.30 6.17
N ARG A 203 6.12 -38.03 7.06
CA ARG A 203 4.65 -38.01 7.14
C ARG A 203 4.08 -36.61 7.40
N ALA A 204 4.63 -35.87 8.38
CA ALA A 204 4.19 -34.51 8.67
C ALA A 204 4.43 -33.57 7.48
N ARG A 205 5.61 -33.65 6.85
CA ARG A 205 5.96 -32.83 5.68
C ARG A 205 5.08 -33.15 4.48
N GLU A 206 4.80 -34.42 4.21
CA GLU A 206 3.95 -34.85 3.10
C GLU A 206 2.50 -34.41 3.30
N HIS A 207 1.98 -34.53 4.52
CA HIS A 207 0.65 -34.04 4.87
C HIS A 207 0.52 -32.55 4.55
N TRP A 208 1.43 -31.73 5.07
CA TRP A 208 1.38 -30.28 4.85
C TRP A 208 1.66 -29.88 3.41
N ARG A 209 2.53 -30.60 2.69
CA ARG A 209 2.70 -30.42 1.25
C ARG A 209 1.39 -30.65 0.50
N SER A 210 0.63 -31.68 0.85
CA SER A 210 -0.69 -31.96 0.25
C SER A 210 -1.73 -30.88 0.61
N VAL A 211 -1.74 -30.40 1.86
CA VAL A 211 -2.66 -29.34 2.30
C VAL A 211 -2.38 -28.03 1.55
N LEU A 212 -1.10 -27.66 1.43
CA LEU A 212 -0.67 -26.43 0.77
C LEU A 212 -0.78 -26.51 -0.76
N ALA A 213 -0.55 -27.67 -1.37
CA ALA A 213 -0.72 -27.85 -2.82
C ALA A 213 -2.19 -27.70 -3.29
N ALA A 214 -3.15 -27.86 -2.38
CA ALA A 214 -4.57 -27.62 -2.66
C ALA A 214 -4.95 -26.12 -2.64
N MET A 215 -3.98 -25.23 -2.42
CA MET A 215 -4.17 -23.78 -2.33
C MET A 215 -3.55 -23.08 -3.55
N PRO A 216 -4.21 -22.10 -4.17
CA PRO A 216 -3.58 -21.26 -5.19
C PRO A 216 -2.44 -20.41 -4.61
N ASP A 217 -1.31 -20.28 -5.32
CA ASP A 217 -0.13 -19.52 -4.87
C ASP A 217 -0.41 -18.04 -4.50
N ALA A 218 -1.49 -17.46 -5.03
CA ALA A 218 -1.90 -16.08 -4.75
C ALA A 218 -2.61 -15.91 -3.38
N ASP A 219 -3.00 -17.02 -2.73
CA ASP A 219 -3.91 -17.03 -1.58
C ASP A 219 -3.21 -17.26 -0.22
N LEU A 220 -1.88 -17.44 -0.21
CA LEU A 220 -1.11 -17.82 1.00
C LEU A 220 0.00 -16.83 1.39
N ALA A 221 0.10 -15.67 0.72
CA ALA A 221 1.15 -14.70 1.02
C ALA A 221 0.84 -13.91 2.30
N PRO A 222 1.72 -13.87 3.32
CA PRO A 222 1.52 -13.01 4.48
C PRO A 222 1.44 -11.54 4.04
N ARG A 223 0.53 -10.78 4.66
CA ARG A 223 0.24 -9.35 4.37
C ARG A 223 1.49 -8.47 4.27
N GLN A 224 2.53 -8.83 5.01
CA GLN A 224 3.89 -8.32 4.90
C GLN A 224 4.85 -9.50 5.12
N ALA A 225 5.93 -9.57 4.34
CA ALA A 225 7.08 -10.41 4.71
C ALA A 225 7.72 -9.77 5.96
N LEU A 226 7.22 -10.15 7.13
CA LEU A 226 7.76 -9.69 8.40
C LEU A 226 9.12 -10.35 8.62
N SER A 227 10.16 -9.53 8.76
CA SER A 227 11.52 -10.03 8.91
C SER A 227 11.78 -10.48 10.35
N LEU A 228 12.19 -11.74 10.46
CA LEU A 228 12.76 -12.41 11.62
C LEU A 228 14.12 -11.83 12.03
N ASN A 229 14.63 -10.79 11.36
CA ASN A 229 15.88 -10.10 11.67
C ASN A 229 15.66 -8.70 12.29
N ASP A 230 14.44 -8.32 12.67
CA ASP A 230 14.19 -7.04 13.33
C ASP A 230 14.79 -7.03 14.74
N THR A 231 15.88 -6.28 14.92
CA THR A 231 16.65 -6.19 16.17
C THR A 231 16.07 -5.21 17.18
N ARG A 232 15.03 -4.45 16.81
CA ARG A 232 14.38 -3.52 17.74
C ARG A 232 13.76 -4.30 18.90
N ARG A 233 13.73 -3.71 20.09
CA ARG A 233 13.04 -4.29 21.25
C ARG A 233 11.53 -4.39 20.93
N PRO A 234 10.87 -5.51 21.25
CA PRO A 234 9.42 -5.63 21.10
C PRO A 234 8.69 -4.54 21.91
N ASP A 235 7.72 -3.88 21.29
CA ASP A 235 6.84 -2.90 21.95
C ASP A 235 5.43 -3.49 22.00
N ILE A 236 5.14 -4.23 23.07
CA ILE A 236 3.91 -5.00 23.19
C ILE A 236 2.79 -4.14 23.78
N HIS A 237 1.73 -3.95 23.00
CA HIS A 237 0.46 -3.42 23.46
C HIS A 237 -0.50 -4.57 23.77
N ASN A 238 -1.00 -4.65 25.01
CA ASN A 238 -2.01 -5.62 25.39
C ASN A 238 -3.41 -4.98 25.38
N SER A 239 -4.32 -5.55 24.60
CA SER A 239 -5.74 -5.18 24.57
C SER A 239 -6.59 -6.33 25.13
N VAL A 240 -7.47 -6.03 26.09
CA VAL A 240 -8.30 -7.04 26.77
C VAL A 240 -9.78 -6.76 26.57
N ARG A 241 -10.54 -7.80 26.18
CA ARG A 241 -12.00 -7.75 26.05
C ARG A 241 -12.63 -8.90 26.83
N ARG A 242 -13.50 -8.57 27.78
CA ARG A 242 -14.28 -9.56 28.54
C ARG A 242 -15.59 -9.89 27.84
N LEU A 243 -15.88 -11.18 27.69
CA LEU A 243 -17.15 -11.69 27.24
C LEU A 243 -17.97 -12.16 28.45
N PRO A 244 -19.25 -11.75 28.58
CA PRO A 244 -20.08 -12.15 29.70
C PRO A 244 -20.29 -13.67 29.79
N ALA A 245 -20.47 -14.19 31.02
CA ALA A 245 -20.73 -15.60 31.28
C ALA A 245 -21.90 -16.17 30.47
N GLY A 246 -22.96 -15.39 30.24
CA GLY A 246 -24.11 -15.80 29.42
C GLY A 246 -23.73 -16.08 27.96
N LEU A 247 -22.85 -15.26 27.35
CA LEU A 247 -22.37 -15.50 26.00
C LEU A 247 -21.41 -16.70 25.96
N ALA A 248 -20.51 -16.80 26.95
CA ALA A 248 -19.60 -17.95 27.08
C ALA A 248 -20.36 -19.27 27.18
N ALA A 249 -21.47 -19.32 27.94
CA ALA A 249 -22.33 -20.49 28.05
C ALA A 249 -23.01 -20.84 26.73
N ARG A 250 -23.46 -19.84 25.95
CA ARG A 250 -24.06 -20.05 24.62
C ARG A 250 -23.04 -20.56 23.60
N LEU A 251 -21.82 -20.05 23.62
CA LEU A 251 -20.71 -20.55 22.80
C LEU A 251 -20.35 -22.00 23.16
N GLN A 252 -20.37 -22.34 24.45
CA GLN A 252 -20.22 -23.72 24.91
C GLN A 252 -21.39 -24.61 24.46
N GLY A 253 -22.61 -24.06 24.41
CA GLY A 253 -23.79 -24.70 23.82
C GLY A 253 -23.54 -25.03 22.34
N LEU A 254 -23.19 -24.04 21.53
CA LEU A 254 -22.84 -24.21 20.12
C LEU A 254 -21.78 -25.29 19.90
N ALA A 255 -20.70 -25.25 20.70
CA ALA A 255 -19.63 -26.25 20.63
C ALA A 255 -20.17 -27.67 20.85
N ARG A 256 -21.02 -27.86 21.87
CA ARG A 256 -21.66 -29.16 22.14
C ARG A 256 -22.60 -29.59 21.02
N ASP A 257 -23.47 -28.69 20.56
CA ASP A 257 -24.50 -28.99 19.55
C ASP A 257 -23.89 -29.34 18.19
N THR A 258 -22.73 -28.75 17.87
CA THR A 258 -21.96 -29.03 16.65
C THR A 258 -20.86 -30.07 16.84
N GLN A 259 -20.73 -30.66 18.03
CA GLN A 259 -19.73 -31.67 18.38
C GLN A 259 -18.27 -31.22 18.14
N VAL A 260 -17.98 -29.94 18.39
CA VAL A 260 -16.63 -29.37 18.34
C VAL A 260 -16.20 -28.85 19.71
N THR A 261 -14.91 -28.55 19.87
CA THR A 261 -14.39 -27.92 21.09
C THR A 261 -14.65 -26.42 21.10
N LEU A 262 -14.69 -25.81 22.29
CA LEU A 262 -14.72 -24.35 22.40
C LEU A 262 -13.49 -23.70 21.74
N GLY A 263 -12.33 -24.37 21.78
CA GLY A 263 -11.12 -23.93 21.07
C GLY A 263 -11.34 -23.82 19.55
N THR A 264 -12.01 -24.80 18.95
CA THR A 264 -12.39 -24.75 17.53
C THR A 264 -13.35 -23.60 17.23
N VAL A 265 -14.33 -23.32 18.11
CA VAL A 265 -15.22 -22.15 17.96
C VAL A 265 -14.42 -20.84 17.96
N LEU A 266 -13.43 -20.71 18.85
CA LEU A 266 -12.56 -19.53 18.93
C LEU A 266 -11.65 -19.40 17.70
N GLN A 267 -11.05 -20.50 17.23
CA GLN A 267 -10.24 -20.54 16.00
C GLN A 267 -11.08 -20.18 14.77
N ALA A 268 -12.31 -20.69 14.69
CA ALA A 268 -13.25 -20.37 13.62
C ALA A 268 -13.64 -18.89 13.63
N ALA A 269 -13.89 -18.31 14.81
CA ALA A 269 -14.17 -16.89 14.95
C ALA A 269 -12.98 -16.02 14.53
N TRP A 270 -11.76 -16.40 14.93
CA TRP A 270 -10.53 -15.73 14.49
C TRP A 270 -10.36 -15.82 12.98
N ALA A 271 -10.58 -17.00 12.38
CA ALA A 271 -10.49 -17.19 10.94
C ALA A 271 -11.48 -16.30 10.17
N LEU A 272 -12.73 -16.18 10.63
CA LEU A 272 -13.73 -15.29 10.04
C LEU A 272 -13.34 -13.81 10.14
N ALA A 273 -12.83 -13.37 11.30
CA ALA A 273 -12.34 -12.00 11.47
C ALA A 273 -11.09 -11.73 10.61
N ALA A 274 -10.14 -12.66 10.60
CA ALA A 274 -8.91 -12.59 9.83
C ALA A 274 -9.20 -12.58 8.32
N ASP A 275 -10.18 -13.34 7.84
CA ASP A 275 -10.59 -13.33 6.42
C ASP A 275 -11.02 -11.93 5.97
N ARG A 276 -11.83 -11.26 6.80
CA ARG A 276 -12.33 -9.91 6.53
C ARG A 276 -11.24 -8.85 6.56
N LEU A 277 -10.20 -9.07 7.36
CA LEU A 277 -9.03 -8.20 7.40
C LEU A 277 -8.07 -8.52 6.26
N ALA A 278 -7.83 -9.78 5.93
CA ALA A 278 -6.89 -10.17 4.89
C ALA A 278 -7.43 -9.90 3.47
N ASN A 279 -8.74 -10.06 3.26
CA ASN A 279 -9.36 -10.13 1.93
C ASN A 279 -8.68 -11.18 1.02
N GLN A 280 -8.16 -12.26 1.60
CA GLN A 280 -7.49 -13.39 0.91
C GLN A 280 -8.39 -14.62 0.89
N ALA A 281 -8.26 -15.49 -0.12
CA ALA A 281 -9.16 -16.65 -0.24
C ALA A 281 -9.00 -17.66 0.89
N ALA A 282 -7.84 -17.70 1.54
CA ALA A 282 -7.58 -18.47 2.74
C ALA A 282 -6.82 -17.63 3.77
N VAL A 283 -6.95 -18.00 5.04
CA VAL A 283 -6.16 -17.44 6.13
C VAL A 283 -5.29 -18.52 6.76
N LEU A 284 -4.06 -18.15 7.09
CA LEU A 284 -3.08 -18.99 7.78
C LEU A 284 -2.66 -18.31 9.08
N PHE A 285 -2.85 -19.00 10.20
CA PHE A 285 -2.41 -18.56 11.52
C PHE A 285 -1.94 -19.76 12.33
N GLY A 286 -1.17 -19.54 13.40
CA GLY A 286 -0.76 -20.62 14.29
C GLY A 286 -1.76 -20.82 15.43
N SER A 287 -2.06 -22.08 15.77
CA SER A 287 -2.71 -22.47 17.02
C SER A 287 -1.66 -22.97 18.00
N VAL A 288 -1.70 -22.48 19.24
CA VAL A 288 -0.90 -23.02 20.34
C VAL A 288 -1.65 -24.19 20.95
N GLU A 289 -1.14 -25.39 20.73
CA GLU A 289 -1.74 -26.64 21.18
C GLU A 289 -0.89 -27.28 22.28
N THR A 290 -1.53 -27.87 23.28
CA THR A 290 -0.85 -28.69 24.28
C THR A 290 -0.77 -30.14 23.81
N VAL A 291 0.43 -30.72 23.81
CA VAL A 291 0.71 -32.07 23.31
C VAL A 291 1.16 -32.95 24.47
N ARG A 292 0.19 -33.64 25.08
CA ARG A 292 0.40 -34.57 26.20
C ARG A 292 -0.01 -35.99 25.80
N PRO A 293 0.93 -36.83 25.32
CA PRO A 293 0.62 -38.17 24.85
C PRO A 293 0.04 -39.03 25.99
N PRO A 294 -1.13 -39.67 25.81
CA PRO A 294 -1.78 -40.40 26.90
C PRO A 294 -0.90 -41.47 27.53
N HIS A 295 -0.07 -42.18 26.77
CA HIS A 295 0.81 -43.23 27.31
C HIS A 295 1.96 -42.70 28.19
N LEU A 296 2.27 -41.40 28.12
CA LEU A 296 3.22 -40.73 29.03
C LEU A 296 2.54 -40.20 30.30
N GLU A 297 1.20 -40.12 30.31
CA GLU A 297 0.39 -39.53 31.39
C GLU A 297 -0.58 -40.56 32.05
N GLN A 298 -0.73 -41.78 31.48
CA GLN A 298 -1.67 -42.80 31.96
C GLN A 298 -1.19 -43.49 33.25
N GLY A 299 -2.15 -43.77 34.15
CA GLY A 299 -1.95 -44.61 35.35
C GLY A 299 -2.22 -43.94 36.70
N GLY A 300 -2.69 -42.69 36.73
CA GLY A 300 -2.84 -41.93 37.99
C GLY A 300 -1.50 -41.52 38.63
N GLY A 301 -0.42 -41.57 37.84
CA GLY A 301 0.91 -41.13 38.23
C GLY A 301 1.09 -39.60 38.14
N PRO A 302 2.23 -39.07 38.63
CA PRO A 302 2.54 -37.64 38.59
C PRO A 302 2.72 -37.13 37.15
N ALA A 303 2.21 -35.94 36.88
CA ALA A 303 2.24 -35.31 35.55
C ALA A 303 3.65 -34.87 35.14
N LEU A 304 3.95 -34.95 33.84
CA LEU A 304 5.24 -34.53 33.27
C LEU A 304 5.32 -32.99 33.17
N VAL A 305 6.45 -32.44 33.62
CA VAL A 305 6.74 -31.00 33.57
C VAL A 305 7.79 -30.71 32.50
N GLY A 306 7.51 -29.73 31.65
CA GLY A 306 8.42 -29.26 30.61
C GLY A 306 7.69 -28.56 29.45
N ILE A 307 8.40 -28.30 28.35
CA ILE A 307 7.80 -27.69 27.15
C ILE A 307 7.12 -28.74 26.29
N GLN A 308 5.80 -28.78 26.38
CA GLN A 308 4.93 -29.72 25.69
C GLN A 308 3.89 -29.01 24.82
N ILE A 309 4.10 -27.71 24.54
CA ILE A 309 3.30 -26.97 23.55
C ILE A 309 3.89 -27.11 22.15
N GLN A 310 3.02 -27.04 21.14
CA GLN A 310 3.39 -26.95 19.75
C GLN A 310 2.59 -25.83 19.07
N VAL A 311 3.22 -25.18 18.08
CA VAL A 311 2.51 -24.25 17.20
C VAL A 311 2.10 -25.03 15.95
N GLN A 312 0.81 -25.27 15.82
CA GLN A 312 0.23 -25.96 14.68
C GLN A 312 -0.32 -24.93 13.70
N PRO A 313 0.06 -24.96 12.40
CA PRO A 313 -0.57 -24.09 11.43
C PRO A 313 -2.05 -24.47 11.28
N ILE A 314 -2.91 -23.47 11.15
CA ILE A 314 -4.32 -23.62 10.82
C ILE A 314 -4.54 -22.88 9.51
N VAL A 315 -5.01 -23.61 8.50
CA VAL A 315 -5.44 -23.04 7.23
C VAL A 315 -6.96 -23.09 7.18
N ALA A 316 -7.59 -21.93 7.01
CA ALA A 316 -9.04 -21.83 6.93
C ALA A 316 -9.45 -21.14 5.63
N ARG A 317 -10.34 -21.79 4.87
CA ARG A 317 -11.03 -21.20 3.72
C ARG A 317 -12.48 -20.97 4.12
N VAL A 318 -12.90 -19.71 4.09
CA VAL A 318 -14.29 -19.34 4.40
C VAL A 318 -15.11 -19.47 3.12
N ASP A 319 -16.11 -20.35 3.14
CA ASP A 319 -16.99 -20.60 2.00
C ASP A 319 -18.48 -20.70 2.43
N ALA A 320 -19.35 -21.13 1.52
CA ALA A 320 -20.78 -21.19 1.76
C ALA A 320 -21.23 -22.38 2.64
N THR A 321 -20.30 -23.21 3.12
CA THR A 321 -20.61 -24.32 4.04
C THR A 321 -21.31 -23.81 5.30
N PRO A 322 -22.35 -24.49 5.82
CA PRO A 322 -22.96 -24.13 7.09
C PRO A 322 -21.93 -24.05 8.21
N LEU A 323 -22.01 -23.01 9.06
CA LEU A 323 -21.01 -22.70 10.08
C LEU A 323 -20.66 -23.92 10.96
N GLY A 324 -21.65 -24.68 11.41
CA GLY A 324 -21.43 -25.89 12.22
C GLY A 324 -20.61 -26.95 11.50
N ALA A 325 -20.94 -27.25 10.24
CA ALA A 325 -20.21 -28.22 9.42
C ALA A 325 -18.80 -27.73 9.07
N TRP A 326 -18.64 -26.43 8.84
CA TRP A 326 -17.34 -25.81 8.60
C TRP A 326 -16.41 -25.91 9.83
N MET A 327 -16.93 -25.66 11.03
CA MET A 327 -16.18 -25.86 12.28
C MET A 327 -15.79 -27.33 12.49
N GLN A 328 -16.67 -28.28 12.15
CA GLN A 328 -16.35 -29.71 12.20
C GLN A 328 -15.20 -30.06 11.25
N ALA A 329 -15.21 -29.53 10.03
CA ALA A 329 -14.14 -29.72 9.07
C ALA A 329 -12.80 -29.12 9.56
N LEU A 330 -12.84 -27.93 10.17
CA LEU A 330 -11.68 -27.29 10.77
C LEU A 330 -11.09 -28.15 11.91
N GLN A 331 -11.93 -28.69 12.79
CA GLN A 331 -11.50 -29.58 13.87
C GLN A 331 -10.92 -30.89 13.32
N ALA A 332 -11.55 -31.48 12.29
CA ALA A 332 -11.07 -32.71 11.66
C ALA A 332 -9.70 -32.50 11.00
N ALA A 333 -9.49 -31.37 10.32
CA ALA A 333 -8.20 -31.01 9.74
C ALA A 333 -7.12 -30.82 10.81
N ALA A 334 -7.44 -30.13 11.92
CA ALA A 334 -6.53 -29.98 13.05
C ALA A 334 -6.17 -31.35 13.67
N GLY A 335 -7.13 -32.26 13.78
CA GLY A 335 -6.92 -33.64 14.23
C GLY A 335 -5.99 -34.43 13.31
N ALA A 336 -6.23 -34.38 12.00
CA ALA A 336 -5.40 -35.07 11.00
C ALA A 336 -3.94 -34.56 10.99
N ALA A 337 -3.75 -33.25 11.13
CA ALA A 337 -2.41 -32.67 11.24
C ALA A 337 -1.71 -33.09 12.54
N ARG A 338 -2.44 -33.24 13.65
CA ARG A 338 -1.89 -33.77 14.91
C ARG A 338 -1.45 -35.24 14.77
N GLU A 339 -2.23 -36.06 14.05
CA GLU A 339 -1.88 -37.46 13.76
C GLU A 339 -0.69 -37.59 12.80
N ALA A 340 -0.53 -36.65 11.87
CA ALA A 340 0.62 -36.60 10.97
C ALA A 340 1.93 -36.22 11.69
N GLY A 341 1.83 -35.54 12.84
CA GLY A 341 2.94 -35.10 13.66
C GLY A 341 3.32 -33.63 13.45
N PRO A 342 4.18 -33.07 14.31
CA PRO A 342 4.56 -31.66 14.27
C PRO A 342 5.33 -31.28 13.01
N LEU A 343 4.97 -30.13 12.44
CA LEU A 343 5.75 -29.44 11.41
C LEU A 343 6.58 -28.32 12.06
N GLY A 344 7.87 -28.24 11.73
CA GLY A 344 8.70 -27.12 12.17
C GLY A 344 8.37 -25.84 11.40
N MET A 345 8.63 -24.68 12.00
CA MET A 345 8.45 -23.37 11.34
C MET A 345 9.32 -23.23 10.08
N ASP A 346 10.55 -23.76 10.10
CA ASP A 346 11.43 -23.79 8.93
C ASP A 346 10.91 -24.72 7.82
N ASP A 347 10.36 -25.88 8.19
CA ASP A 347 9.73 -26.80 7.23
C ASP A 347 8.54 -26.09 6.55
N LEU A 348 7.71 -25.37 7.31
CA LEU A 348 6.56 -24.61 6.79
C LEU A 348 7.00 -23.49 5.86
N ARG A 349 8.01 -22.70 6.22
CA ARG A 349 8.55 -21.64 5.37
C ARG A 349 9.07 -22.17 4.03
N GLN A 350 9.78 -23.31 4.06
CA GLN A 350 10.25 -23.95 2.83
C GLN A 350 9.10 -24.41 1.95
N LEU A 351 8.05 -25.02 2.53
CA LEU A 351 6.87 -25.44 1.78
C LEU A 351 6.13 -24.26 1.14
N LEU A 352 6.12 -23.10 1.80
CA LEU A 352 5.52 -21.86 1.29
C LEU A 352 6.46 -21.06 0.37
N SER A 353 7.67 -21.56 0.08
CA SER A 353 8.70 -20.86 -0.72
C SER A 353 9.01 -19.45 -0.21
N LEU A 354 8.96 -19.25 1.10
CA LEU A 354 9.19 -17.96 1.73
C LEU A 354 10.69 -17.69 1.96
N PRO A 355 11.12 -16.42 1.98
CA PRO A 355 12.50 -16.04 2.32
C PRO A 355 13.00 -16.66 3.64
N SER A 356 14.32 -16.76 3.75
CA SER A 356 14.97 -17.40 4.91
C SER A 356 14.79 -16.64 6.23
N ASP A 357 14.28 -15.42 6.17
CA ASP A 357 14.07 -14.53 7.30
C ASP A 357 12.61 -14.10 7.45
N SER A 358 11.64 -14.71 6.77
CA SER A 358 10.24 -14.30 6.90
C SER A 358 9.43 -15.21 7.81
N LEU A 359 8.46 -14.66 8.54
CA LEU A 359 7.44 -15.43 9.25
C LEU A 359 6.41 -16.06 8.29
N PRO A 360 5.96 -17.31 8.51
CA PRO A 360 4.94 -17.95 7.68
C PRO A 360 3.51 -17.47 7.97
N PHE A 361 3.27 -16.86 9.13
CA PHE A 361 2.01 -16.21 9.51
C PHE A 361 2.29 -15.11 10.56
N ASP A 362 1.31 -14.26 10.82
CA ASP A 362 1.46 -13.06 11.67
C ASP A 362 0.79 -13.18 13.05
N SER A 363 0.01 -14.24 13.27
CA SER A 363 -0.83 -14.41 14.46
C SER A 363 -0.74 -15.80 15.07
N LEU A 364 -0.76 -15.83 16.41
CA LEU A 364 -0.99 -17.03 17.23
C LEU A 364 -2.30 -16.91 17.99
N VAL A 365 -3.04 -18.01 18.03
CA VAL A 365 -4.27 -18.18 18.82
C VAL A 365 -4.06 -19.28 19.85
N GLY A 366 -4.31 -18.99 21.12
CA GLY A 366 -4.23 -19.95 22.21
C GLY A 366 -5.46 -19.88 23.11
N PHE A 367 -5.93 -21.04 23.56
CA PHE A 367 -6.98 -21.14 24.58
C PHE A 367 -6.39 -21.72 25.85
N GLN A 368 -6.29 -20.89 26.88
CA GLN A 368 -5.74 -21.25 28.18
C GLN A 368 -6.84 -21.83 29.06
N ASN A 369 -6.81 -23.16 29.21
CA ASN A 369 -7.67 -23.91 30.11
C ASN A 369 -6.80 -24.75 31.06
N TYR A 370 -5.99 -24.07 31.89
CA TYR A 370 -5.01 -24.71 32.75
C TYR A 370 -5.64 -25.38 33.99
N PRO A 371 -5.04 -26.46 34.51
CA PRO A 371 -5.55 -27.20 35.65
C PRO A 371 -5.11 -26.56 36.98
N LEU A 372 -5.62 -25.38 37.30
CA LEU A 372 -5.42 -24.78 38.64
C LEU A 372 -6.77 -24.38 39.23
N ASP A 373 -7.23 -25.14 40.22
CA ASP A 373 -8.27 -24.68 41.15
C ASP A 373 -7.55 -23.98 42.31
N GLU A 374 -7.41 -22.67 42.17
CA GLU A 374 -6.71 -21.79 43.10
C GLU A 374 -7.21 -21.93 44.55
N ALA A 375 -8.53 -22.03 44.72
CA ALA A 375 -9.17 -22.16 46.03
C ALA A 375 -8.95 -23.56 46.63
N ALA A 376 -8.86 -24.60 45.80
CA ALA A 376 -8.49 -25.94 46.25
C ALA A 376 -7.01 -26.05 46.61
N ALA A 377 -6.10 -25.51 45.80
CA ALA A 377 -4.65 -25.59 46.00
C ALA A 377 -4.23 -24.96 47.34
N LEU A 378 -4.79 -23.78 47.65
CA LEU A 378 -4.53 -23.03 48.89
C LEU A 378 -5.30 -23.52 50.11
N ARG A 379 -6.24 -24.47 49.95
CA ARG A 379 -7.03 -24.96 51.08
C ARG A 379 -6.12 -25.57 52.15
N GLY A 380 -6.25 -25.07 53.38
CA GLY A 380 -5.50 -25.56 54.55
C GLY A 380 -4.07 -25.03 54.66
N SER A 381 -3.63 -24.10 53.82
CA SER A 381 -2.31 -23.43 53.96
C SER A 381 -2.32 -22.23 54.90
N GLY A 382 -3.50 -21.73 55.29
CA GLY A 382 -3.64 -20.46 56.01
C GLY A 382 -3.54 -19.22 55.10
N LEU A 383 -3.39 -19.42 53.79
CA LEU A 383 -3.30 -18.36 52.79
C LEU A 383 -4.53 -18.34 51.88
N ALA A 384 -4.92 -17.15 51.43
CA ALA A 384 -5.90 -16.93 50.38
C ALA A 384 -5.29 -16.09 49.25
N MET A 385 -5.61 -16.39 48.00
CA MET A 385 -5.18 -15.56 46.87
C MET A 385 -6.26 -14.54 46.56
N ALA A 386 -5.93 -13.27 46.71
CA ALA A 386 -6.84 -12.15 46.52
C ALA A 386 -6.80 -11.60 45.08
N ASP A 387 -5.65 -11.69 44.41
CA ASP A 387 -5.46 -11.24 43.03
C ASP A 387 -4.28 -11.97 42.40
N ASN A 388 -4.23 -12.07 41.07
CA ASN A 388 -3.10 -12.65 40.35
C ASN A 388 -3.02 -12.15 38.90
N GLY A 389 -1.89 -12.46 38.27
CA GLY A 389 -1.75 -12.32 36.82
C GLY A 389 -0.57 -13.13 36.29
N ASP A 390 -0.63 -13.47 35.01
CA ASP A 390 0.48 -14.07 34.27
C ASP A 390 0.68 -13.30 32.97
N ALA A 391 1.94 -13.04 32.63
CA ALA A 391 2.30 -12.42 31.37
C ALA A 391 3.59 -13.04 30.85
N THR A 392 3.62 -13.34 29.56
CA THR A 392 4.83 -13.79 28.85
C THR A 392 5.06 -12.88 27.66
N VAL A 393 6.31 -12.49 27.41
CA VAL A 393 6.66 -11.69 26.23
C VAL A 393 6.61 -12.59 24.99
N PRO A 394 5.66 -12.37 24.07
CA PRO A 394 5.58 -13.18 22.87
C PRO A 394 6.57 -12.70 21.79
N ASP A 395 6.77 -13.55 20.79
CA ASP A 395 7.69 -13.32 19.66
C ASP A 395 6.95 -13.23 18.31
N MET A 396 5.62 -13.14 18.35
CA MET A 396 4.78 -12.98 17.17
C MET A 396 4.11 -11.60 17.18
N PRO A 397 3.85 -10.99 16.00
CA PRO A 397 3.21 -9.68 15.90
C PRO A 397 1.87 -9.61 16.61
N LEU A 398 1.12 -10.73 16.61
CA LEU A 398 -0.18 -10.86 17.26
C LEU A 398 -0.26 -12.17 18.03
N ASN A 399 -0.70 -12.09 19.27
CA ASN A 399 -0.94 -13.25 20.11
C ASN A 399 -2.27 -13.07 20.81
N LEU A 400 -3.26 -13.87 20.40
CA LEU A 400 -4.58 -13.91 20.98
C LEU A 400 -4.65 -15.05 21.99
N MET A 401 -4.65 -14.71 23.28
CA MET A 401 -4.86 -15.65 24.36
C MET A 401 -6.29 -15.51 24.89
N VAL A 402 -6.99 -16.64 24.99
CA VAL A 402 -8.35 -16.68 25.54
C VAL A 402 -8.34 -17.48 26.83
N GLU A 403 -8.86 -16.89 27.90
CA GLU A 403 -8.88 -17.47 29.24
C GLU A 403 -10.29 -17.56 29.78
N ARG A 404 -10.62 -18.65 30.48
CA ARG A 404 -11.87 -18.73 31.26
C ARG A 404 -11.72 -17.96 32.56
N GLN A 405 -12.71 -17.13 32.87
CA GLN A 405 -12.74 -16.33 34.10
C GLN A 405 -13.51 -17.08 35.20
N SER A 406 -13.25 -16.70 36.46
CA SER A 406 -13.88 -17.31 37.65
C SER A 406 -15.40 -17.11 37.70
N ASP A 407 -15.91 -16.03 37.10
CA ASP A 407 -17.34 -15.75 36.95
C ASP A 407 -18.03 -16.57 35.84
N GLY A 408 -17.28 -17.43 35.14
CA GLY A 408 -17.75 -18.25 34.03
C GLY A 408 -17.68 -17.57 32.66
N GLY A 409 -17.26 -16.30 32.59
CA GLY A 409 -16.99 -15.56 31.35
C GLY A 409 -15.70 -15.97 30.64
N LEU A 410 -15.38 -15.27 29.55
CA LEU A 410 -14.12 -15.41 28.81
C LEU A 410 -13.39 -14.07 28.76
N SER A 411 -12.07 -14.09 28.87
CA SER A 411 -11.19 -12.94 28.62
C SER A 411 -10.46 -13.17 27.30
N LEU A 412 -10.59 -12.25 26.36
CA LEU A 412 -9.84 -12.22 25.11
C LEU A 412 -8.68 -11.23 25.30
N GLN A 413 -7.44 -11.71 25.33
CA GLN A 413 -6.24 -10.89 25.44
C GLN A 413 -5.49 -10.90 24.10
N LEU A 414 -5.41 -9.75 23.44
CA LEU A 414 -4.64 -9.58 22.21
C LEU A 414 -3.38 -8.78 22.50
N MET A 415 -2.24 -9.47 22.51
CA MET A 415 -0.91 -8.85 22.57
C MET A 415 -0.44 -8.53 21.15
N ALA A 416 -0.28 -7.25 20.86
CA ALA A 416 0.14 -6.75 19.56
C ALA A 416 1.49 -6.02 19.65
N ASP A 417 2.42 -6.37 18.78
CA ASP A 417 3.68 -5.65 18.67
C ASP A 417 3.52 -4.39 17.83
N ARG A 418 3.65 -3.23 18.48
CA ARG A 418 3.44 -1.89 17.90
C ARG A 418 4.45 -1.53 16.81
N ARG A 419 5.53 -2.30 16.67
CA ARG A 419 6.44 -2.20 15.52
C ARG A 419 5.76 -2.57 14.21
N TYR A 420 4.72 -3.40 14.27
CA TYR A 420 4.02 -3.94 13.10
C TYR A 420 2.52 -3.60 13.10
N VAL A 421 1.88 -3.57 14.27
CA VAL A 421 0.42 -3.40 14.40
C VAL A 421 0.11 -2.24 15.36
N GLY A 422 -0.52 -1.19 14.84
CA GLY A 422 -0.92 -0.05 15.66
C GLY A 422 -1.98 -0.41 16.70
N ALA A 423 -2.08 0.38 17.77
CA ALA A 423 -3.05 0.14 18.84
C ALA A 423 -4.52 0.18 18.34
N GLU A 424 -4.85 1.08 17.41
CA GLU A 424 -6.17 1.15 16.79
C GLU A 424 -6.49 -0.09 15.95
N GLU A 425 -5.49 -0.64 15.25
CA GLU A 425 -5.64 -1.87 14.49
C GLU A 425 -5.84 -3.08 15.41
N ALA A 426 -5.07 -3.18 16.50
CA ALA A 426 -5.25 -4.23 17.50
C ALA A 426 -6.65 -4.17 18.13
N ALA A 427 -7.12 -2.97 18.51
CA ALA A 427 -8.46 -2.77 19.05
C ALA A 427 -9.56 -3.19 18.06
N LEU A 428 -9.43 -2.79 16.79
CA LEU A 428 -10.36 -3.19 15.73
C LEU A 428 -10.45 -4.71 15.57
N ARG A 429 -9.30 -5.40 15.56
CA ARG A 429 -9.25 -6.87 15.45
C ARG A 429 -9.97 -7.55 16.61
N LEU A 430 -9.75 -7.05 17.83
CA LEU A 430 -10.40 -7.56 19.03
C LEU A 430 -11.91 -7.32 19.02
N ASP A 431 -12.36 -6.15 18.55
CA ASP A 431 -13.78 -5.81 18.43
C ASP A 431 -14.48 -6.65 17.35
N MET A 432 -13.84 -6.87 16.21
CA MET A 432 -14.34 -7.77 15.16
C MET A 432 -14.45 -9.21 15.66
N LEU A 433 -13.46 -9.70 16.41
CA LEU A 433 -13.50 -11.04 17.01
C LEU A 433 -14.66 -11.16 18.02
N ALA A 434 -14.78 -10.20 18.93
CA ALA A 434 -15.86 -10.20 19.93
C ALA A 434 -17.24 -10.12 19.28
N HIS A 435 -17.39 -9.30 18.24
CA HIS A 435 -18.62 -9.23 17.46
C HIS A 435 -18.93 -10.56 16.77
N THR A 436 -17.94 -11.17 16.11
CA THR A 436 -18.09 -12.48 15.44
C THR A 436 -18.57 -13.53 16.44
N LEU A 437 -17.92 -13.64 17.60
CA LEU A 437 -18.32 -14.56 18.68
C LEU A 437 -19.74 -14.31 19.18
N SER A 438 -20.24 -13.06 19.16
CA SER A 438 -21.61 -12.76 19.55
C SER A 438 -22.66 -13.28 18.57
N LEU A 439 -22.31 -13.45 17.28
CA LEU A 439 -23.22 -13.90 16.22
C LEU A 439 -23.30 -15.42 16.10
N MET A 440 -22.19 -16.12 16.34
CA MET A 440 -22.06 -17.56 16.06
C MET A 440 -23.12 -18.45 16.72
N PRO A 441 -23.56 -18.24 17.99
CA PRO A 441 -24.53 -19.12 18.63
C PRO A 441 -25.86 -19.24 17.90
N ASP A 442 -26.27 -18.21 17.14
CA ASP A 442 -27.54 -18.18 16.40
C ASP A 442 -27.37 -18.50 14.91
N ALA A 443 -26.14 -18.76 14.46
CA ALA A 443 -25.79 -18.84 13.06
C ALA A 443 -25.23 -20.21 12.62
N ALA A 444 -25.42 -21.26 13.44
CA ALA A 444 -24.87 -22.60 13.19
C ALA A 444 -25.23 -23.18 11.80
N HIS A 445 -26.42 -22.84 11.28
CA HIS A 445 -26.91 -23.28 9.97
C HIS A 445 -26.72 -22.25 8.85
N ALA A 446 -26.28 -21.03 9.18
CA ALA A 446 -25.99 -20.02 8.18
C ALA A 446 -24.68 -20.36 7.45
N PRO A 447 -24.52 -19.95 6.18
CA PRO A 447 -23.24 -20.07 5.47
C PRO A 447 -22.13 -19.35 6.23
N ALA A 448 -20.96 -19.97 6.40
CA ALA A 448 -19.83 -19.35 7.10
C ALA A 448 -19.40 -18.02 6.44
N ALA A 449 -19.36 -17.96 5.10
CA ALA A 449 -19.12 -16.73 4.34
C ALA A 449 -20.19 -15.63 4.53
N GLY A 450 -21.37 -15.99 5.05
CA GLY A 450 -22.45 -15.06 5.37
C GLY A 450 -22.32 -14.38 6.73
N ILE A 451 -21.38 -14.80 7.57
CA ILE A 451 -21.11 -14.16 8.87
C ILE A 451 -20.26 -12.92 8.62
N ASP A 452 -20.87 -11.73 8.70
CA ASP A 452 -20.12 -10.47 8.60
C ASP A 452 -19.48 -10.12 9.93
N ALA A 453 -18.15 -10.28 10.02
CA ALA A 453 -17.38 -9.95 11.20
C ALA A 453 -17.27 -8.42 11.45
N LEU A 454 -17.71 -7.58 10.51
CA LEU A 454 -17.64 -6.13 10.65
C LEU A 454 -18.77 -5.60 11.56
N PRO A 455 -18.44 -4.94 12.69
CA PRO A 455 -19.46 -4.40 13.59
C PRO A 455 -20.39 -3.41 12.88
N PRO A 456 -21.73 -3.45 13.12
CA PRO A 456 -22.68 -2.57 12.44
C PRO A 456 -22.39 -1.07 12.60
N ALA A 457 -21.92 -0.64 13.77
CA ALA A 457 -21.56 0.76 14.02
C ALA A 457 -20.37 1.21 13.17
N LEU A 458 -19.38 0.32 12.96
CA LEU A 458 -18.24 0.58 12.10
C LEU A 458 -18.65 0.53 10.61
N ARG A 459 -19.49 -0.44 10.22
CA ARG A 459 -20.08 -0.45 8.87
C ARG A 459 -20.77 0.88 8.56
N ALA A 460 -21.61 1.35 9.50
CA ALA A 460 -22.33 2.61 9.38
C ALA A 460 -21.36 3.80 9.23
N SER A 461 -20.29 3.89 10.04
CA SER A 461 -19.33 5.00 9.93
C SER A 461 -18.50 4.98 8.63
N LEU A 462 -18.27 3.80 8.05
CA LEU A 462 -17.56 3.65 6.76
C LEU A 462 -18.43 4.00 5.55
N LEU A 463 -19.76 3.90 5.68
CA LEU A 463 -20.72 4.20 4.61
C LEU A 463 -21.31 5.61 4.74
N HIS A 464 -21.52 6.12 5.95
CA HIS A 464 -22.21 7.37 6.18
C HIS A 464 -21.28 8.59 6.11
N ALA A 465 -21.43 9.33 5.01
CA ALA A 465 -21.60 10.77 5.08
C ALA A 465 -22.93 11.06 4.38
N VAL A 466 -23.82 11.87 4.95
CA VAL A 466 -24.99 12.35 4.19
C VAL A 466 -24.47 13.35 3.16
N PRO A 467 -24.70 13.18 1.85
CA PRO A 467 -24.29 14.20 0.87
C PRO A 467 -25.01 15.51 1.20
N ASP A 468 -24.30 16.63 1.23
CA ASP A 468 -24.98 17.93 1.30
C ASP A 468 -25.89 18.03 0.08
N ALA A 469 -27.21 18.10 0.28
CA ALA A 469 -28.18 18.17 -0.81
C ALA A 469 -27.90 19.35 -1.76
N ARG A 470 -27.22 20.41 -1.30
CA ARG A 470 -26.78 21.54 -2.13
C ARG A 470 -25.78 21.13 -3.21
N LEU A 471 -24.98 20.09 -2.98
CA LEU A 471 -24.03 19.56 -3.96
C LEU A 471 -24.73 18.83 -5.11
N LEU A 472 -25.96 18.37 -4.90
CA LEU A 472 -26.77 17.63 -5.86
C LEU A 472 -27.74 18.51 -6.66
N ALA A 473 -27.84 19.80 -6.33
CA ALA A 473 -28.71 20.72 -7.04
C ALA A 473 -28.24 20.94 -8.50
N PRO A 474 -29.17 21.00 -9.48
CA PRO A 474 -28.85 21.34 -10.87
C PRO A 474 -28.11 22.68 -10.95
N ARG A 475 -27.13 22.77 -11.85
CA ARG A 475 -26.30 23.97 -12.05
C ARG A 475 -26.39 24.43 -13.50
N PRO A 476 -26.19 25.73 -13.76
CA PRO A 476 -25.97 26.19 -15.12
C PRO A 476 -24.81 25.41 -15.76
N PRO A 477 -24.88 25.08 -17.05
CA PRO A 477 -23.77 24.47 -17.76
C PRO A 477 -22.57 25.43 -17.75
N VAL A 478 -21.35 24.89 -17.67
CA VAL A 478 -20.12 25.70 -17.55
C VAL A 478 -20.00 26.79 -18.63
N ILE A 479 -20.44 26.53 -19.86
CA ILE A 479 -20.44 27.51 -20.94
C ILE A 479 -21.29 28.75 -20.60
N ALA A 480 -22.41 28.59 -19.90
CA ALA A 480 -23.26 29.70 -19.45
C ALA A 480 -22.57 30.54 -18.36
N ALA A 481 -21.79 29.91 -17.47
CA ALA A 481 -21.00 30.62 -16.47
C ALA A 481 -19.89 31.46 -17.11
N ILE A 482 -19.19 30.90 -18.11
CA ILE A 482 -18.16 31.63 -18.87
C ILE A 482 -18.77 32.82 -19.62
N ALA A 483 -19.92 32.60 -20.26
CA ALA A 483 -20.66 33.66 -20.94
C ALA A 483 -21.12 34.77 -19.97
N GLY A 484 -21.58 34.40 -18.77
CA GLY A 484 -21.92 35.36 -17.71
C GLY A 484 -20.72 36.21 -17.29
N HIS A 485 -19.53 35.62 -17.17
CA HIS A 485 -18.29 36.37 -16.92
C HIS A 485 -17.94 37.31 -18.06
N ALA A 486 -18.08 36.88 -19.32
CA ALA A 486 -17.85 37.73 -20.48
C ALA A 486 -18.83 38.91 -20.57
N ALA A 487 -20.08 38.73 -20.14
CA ALA A 487 -21.05 39.81 -20.07
C ALA A 487 -20.75 40.81 -18.93
N ALA A 488 -20.33 40.32 -17.77
CA ALA A 488 -20.06 41.16 -16.61
C ALA A 488 -18.69 41.88 -16.68
N HIS A 489 -17.68 41.21 -17.22
CA HIS A 489 -16.29 41.65 -17.25
C HIS A 489 -15.61 41.32 -18.60
N PRO A 490 -16.09 41.90 -19.72
CA PRO A 490 -15.61 41.55 -21.07
C PRO A 490 -14.10 41.77 -21.25
N GLU A 491 -13.56 42.84 -20.66
CA GLU A 491 -12.14 43.22 -20.77
C GLU A 491 -11.20 42.41 -19.87
N ALA A 492 -11.72 41.49 -19.04
CA ALA A 492 -10.88 40.66 -18.20
C ALA A 492 -10.05 39.67 -19.05
N PRO A 493 -8.75 39.45 -18.75
CA PRO A 493 -7.93 38.48 -19.48
C PRO A 493 -8.48 37.05 -19.34
N ALA A 494 -8.68 36.35 -20.47
CA ALA A 494 -9.21 34.99 -20.48
C ALA A 494 -8.16 33.95 -20.89
N VAL A 495 -7.48 34.14 -22.03
CA VAL A 495 -6.50 33.18 -22.56
C VAL A 495 -5.23 33.90 -23.00
N VAL A 496 -4.07 33.38 -22.62
CA VAL A 496 -2.75 33.89 -23.02
C VAL A 496 -1.93 32.77 -23.66
N HIS A 497 -1.38 33.02 -24.84
CA HIS A 497 -0.47 32.12 -25.55
C HIS A 497 0.61 32.94 -26.28
N GLY A 498 1.80 33.05 -25.71
CA GLY A 498 2.86 33.92 -26.24
C GLY A 498 2.42 35.39 -26.31
N GLN A 499 2.36 35.96 -27.51
CA GLN A 499 1.87 37.33 -27.76
C GLN A 499 0.36 37.40 -27.99
N GLU A 500 -0.30 36.27 -28.26
CA GLU A 500 -1.74 36.22 -28.42
C GLU A 500 -2.42 36.28 -27.05
N ARG A 501 -3.32 37.25 -26.89
CA ARG A 501 -4.09 37.46 -25.66
C ARG A 501 -5.53 37.70 -26.06
N LEU A 502 -6.44 36.91 -25.49
CA LEU A 502 -7.88 37.12 -25.62
C LEU A 502 -8.44 37.50 -24.25
N ASN A 503 -9.23 38.57 -24.22
CA ASN A 503 -10.12 38.84 -23.10
C ASN A 503 -11.40 37.98 -23.18
N TYR A 504 -12.25 38.00 -22.15
CA TYR A 504 -13.47 37.20 -22.12
C TYR A 504 -14.46 37.56 -23.23
N GLY A 505 -14.58 38.85 -23.57
CA GLY A 505 -15.45 39.34 -24.64
C GLY A 505 -15.02 38.81 -26.01
N GLU A 506 -13.73 38.91 -26.33
CA GLU A 506 -13.10 38.41 -27.56
C GLU A 506 -13.19 36.89 -27.67
N LEU A 507 -12.91 36.17 -26.58
CA LEU A 507 -13.01 34.72 -26.52
C LEU A 507 -14.44 34.26 -26.84
N MET A 508 -15.45 34.88 -26.22
CA MET A 508 -16.84 34.54 -26.46
C MET A 508 -17.32 34.96 -27.84
N ALA A 509 -16.87 36.08 -28.38
CA ALA A 509 -17.16 36.48 -29.76
C ALA A 509 -16.61 35.46 -30.77
N LEU A 510 -15.39 34.98 -30.57
CA LEU A 510 -14.78 33.94 -31.39
C LEU A 510 -15.52 32.61 -31.25
N ALA A 511 -15.89 32.22 -30.03
CA ALA A 511 -16.67 31.01 -29.78
C ALA A 511 -18.03 31.04 -30.50
N ARG A 512 -18.72 32.18 -30.52
CA ARG A 512 -19.97 32.35 -31.28
C ARG A 512 -19.76 32.28 -32.78
N ALA A 513 -18.68 32.86 -33.30
CA ALA A 513 -18.35 32.77 -34.71
C ALA A 513 -18.12 31.31 -35.13
N VAL A 514 -17.43 30.52 -34.28
CA VAL A 514 -17.29 29.07 -34.47
C VAL A 514 -18.66 28.39 -34.45
N ALA A 515 -19.50 28.70 -33.46
CA ALA A 515 -20.83 28.10 -33.34
C ALA A 515 -21.71 28.37 -34.59
N GLY A 516 -21.72 29.61 -35.07
CA GLY A 516 -22.43 29.98 -36.31
C GLY A 516 -21.88 29.27 -37.55
N ARG A 517 -20.55 29.10 -37.65
CA ARG A 517 -19.92 28.33 -38.74
C ARG A 517 -20.35 26.85 -38.70
N LEU A 518 -20.37 26.24 -37.52
CA LEU A 518 -20.79 24.84 -37.35
C LEU A 518 -22.27 24.64 -37.70
N GLN A 519 -23.14 25.56 -37.27
CA GLN A 519 -24.56 25.54 -37.62
C GLN A 519 -24.78 25.71 -39.12
N ALA A 520 -24.04 26.61 -39.78
CA ALA A 520 -24.09 26.78 -41.23
C ALA A 520 -23.61 25.54 -42.00
N GLN A 521 -22.78 24.69 -41.37
CA GLN A 521 -22.33 23.40 -41.90
C GLN A 521 -23.25 22.24 -41.49
N GLY A 522 -24.40 22.51 -40.86
CA GLY A 522 -25.41 21.52 -40.52
C GLY A 522 -25.16 20.73 -39.23
N VAL A 523 -24.26 21.20 -38.35
CA VAL A 523 -24.09 20.57 -37.03
C VAL A 523 -25.31 20.85 -36.15
N ALA A 524 -26.01 19.79 -35.77
CA ALA A 524 -27.20 19.85 -34.92
C ALA A 524 -26.84 19.74 -33.42
N PRO A 525 -27.67 20.25 -32.50
CA PRO A 525 -27.57 19.94 -31.07
C PRO A 525 -27.57 18.43 -30.82
N GLY A 526 -26.78 17.96 -29.86
CA GLY A 526 -26.55 16.55 -29.56
C GLY A 526 -25.54 15.86 -30.47
N ALA A 527 -25.03 16.52 -31.52
CA ALA A 527 -23.97 15.98 -32.35
C ALA A 527 -22.62 15.90 -31.63
N ARG A 528 -21.68 15.11 -32.16
CA ARG A 528 -20.28 15.08 -31.71
C ARG A 528 -19.37 15.67 -32.78
N VAL A 529 -18.52 16.61 -32.40
CA VAL A 529 -17.60 17.33 -33.30
C VAL A 529 -16.16 17.05 -32.90
N GLY A 530 -15.37 16.54 -33.82
CA GLY A 530 -13.94 16.30 -33.62
C GLY A 530 -13.15 17.60 -33.52
N LEU A 531 -12.23 17.70 -32.57
CA LEU A 531 -11.29 18.81 -32.42
C LEU A 531 -9.87 18.32 -32.77
N HIS A 532 -9.34 18.74 -33.91
CA HIS A 532 -8.00 18.38 -34.37
C HIS A 532 -7.11 19.63 -34.46
N MET A 533 -6.71 20.14 -33.29
CA MET A 533 -5.95 21.39 -33.15
C MET A 533 -4.93 21.31 -32.00
N GLU A 534 -3.81 22.02 -32.15
CA GLU A 534 -2.88 22.27 -31.05
C GLU A 534 -3.47 23.26 -30.03
N ARG A 535 -2.89 23.29 -28.83
CA ARG A 535 -3.26 24.28 -27.80
C ARG A 535 -3.04 25.68 -28.35
N SER A 536 -4.12 26.43 -28.44
CA SER A 536 -4.14 27.80 -28.94
C SER A 536 -5.40 28.50 -28.45
N PRO A 537 -5.45 29.85 -28.43
CA PRO A 537 -6.67 30.57 -28.12
C PRO A 537 -7.84 30.17 -29.03
N LEU A 538 -7.57 29.89 -30.31
CA LEU A 538 -8.57 29.40 -31.26
C LEU A 538 -9.11 28.00 -30.89
N ALA A 539 -8.25 27.08 -30.41
CA ALA A 539 -8.71 25.76 -29.98
C ALA A 539 -9.64 25.85 -28.76
N ILE A 540 -9.32 26.72 -27.80
CA ILE A 540 -10.21 26.99 -26.65
C ILE A 540 -11.54 27.57 -27.12
N ALA A 541 -11.51 28.58 -28.00
CA ALA A 541 -12.73 29.14 -28.58
C ALA A 541 -13.54 28.10 -29.38
N ALA A 542 -12.88 27.17 -30.06
CA ALA A 542 -13.54 26.10 -30.81
C ALA A 542 -14.28 25.13 -29.88
N MET A 543 -13.67 24.74 -28.75
CA MET A 543 -14.34 23.92 -27.72
C MET A 543 -15.60 24.61 -27.20
N LEU A 544 -15.51 25.91 -26.86
CA LEU A 544 -16.65 26.69 -26.39
C LEU A 544 -17.72 26.86 -27.48
N GLY A 545 -17.32 27.07 -28.73
CA GLY A 545 -18.23 27.19 -29.87
C GLY A 545 -19.00 25.90 -30.17
N ILE A 546 -18.33 24.74 -30.05
CA ILE A 546 -18.99 23.42 -30.16
C ILE A 546 -20.05 23.27 -29.06
N MET A 547 -19.71 23.63 -27.81
CA MET A 547 -20.68 23.61 -26.69
C MET A 547 -21.84 24.58 -26.90
N LEU A 548 -21.61 25.77 -27.46
CA LEU A 548 -22.66 26.75 -27.81
C LEU A 548 -23.61 26.25 -28.91
N CYS A 549 -23.16 25.33 -29.79
CA CYS A 549 -24.05 24.65 -30.72
C CYS A 549 -24.94 23.59 -30.05
N GLY A 550 -24.73 23.30 -28.76
CA GLY A 550 -25.32 22.14 -28.08
C GLY A 550 -24.68 20.81 -28.50
N ALA A 551 -23.48 20.84 -29.07
CA ALA A 551 -22.74 19.64 -29.48
C ALA A 551 -21.61 19.31 -28.48
N ALA A 552 -21.18 18.05 -28.45
CA ALA A 552 -20.07 17.60 -27.64
C ALA A 552 -18.76 17.65 -28.45
N TYR A 553 -17.68 18.18 -27.86
CA TYR A 553 -16.38 18.13 -28.52
C TYR A 553 -15.65 16.81 -28.24
N VAL A 554 -14.90 16.33 -29.23
CA VAL A 554 -14.11 15.09 -29.15
C VAL A 554 -12.68 15.39 -29.61
N PRO A 555 -11.72 15.59 -28.69
CA PRO A 555 -10.34 15.90 -29.06
C PRO A 555 -9.69 14.68 -29.75
N LEU A 556 -9.07 14.93 -30.90
CA LEU A 556 -8.32 13.94 -31.66
C LEU A 556 -6.83 14.20 -31.48
N ASP A 557 -6.07 13.15 -31.19
CA ASP A 557 -4.61 13.24 -31.08
C ASP A 557 -4.01 13.55 -32.46
N LEU A 558 -3.28 14.66 -32.54
CA LEU A 558 -2.63 15.13 -33.77
C LEU A 558 -1.59 14.13 -34.28
N ASN A 559 -0.92 13.44 -33.36
CA ASN A 559 0.18 12.53 -33.64
C ASN A 559 -0.29 11.07 -33.78
N ALA A 560 -1.58 10.79 -33.57
CA ALA A 560 -2.10 9.44 -33.75
C ALA A 560 -2.07 9.04 -35.25
N PRO A 561 -1.79 7.75 -35.55
CA PRO A 561 -1.91 7.22 -36.90
C PRO A 561 -3.33 7.40 -37.47
N ASP A 562 -3.43 7.54 -38.79
CA ASP A 562 -4.71 7.75 -39.47
C ASP A 562 -5.71 6.62 -39.21
N GLU A 563 -5.26 5.37 -39.08
CA GLU A 563 -6.13 4.24 -38.74
C GLU A 563 -6.80 4.41 -37.36
N ARG A 564 -6.04 4.89 -36.37
CA ARG A 564 -6.55 5.17 -35.02
C ARG A 564 -7.54 6.34 -35.04
N LYS A 565 -7.23 7.40 -35.79
CA LYS A 565 -8.13 8.54 -36.00
C LYS A 565 -9.43 8.10 -36.69
N ALA A 566 -9.33 7.31 -37.76
CA ALA A 566 -10.48 6.76 -38.50
C ALA A 566 -11.40 5.95 -37.58
N PHE A 567 -10.82 5.10 -36.73
CA PHE A 567 -11.56 4.33 -35.73
C PHE A 567 -12.29 5.25 -34.75
N MET A 568 -11.61 6.22 -34.14
CA MET A 568 -12.23 7.16 -33.18
C MET A 568 -13.36 7.97 -33.83
N ILE A 569 -13.15 8.41 -35.08
CA ILE A 569 -14.14 9.14 -35.89
C ILE A 569 -15.40 8.31 -36.10
N ALA A 570 -15.24 7.03 -36.44
CA ALA A 570 -16.36 6.11 -36.67
C ALA A 570 -17.07 5.75 -35.35
N GLU A 571 -16.31 5.40 -34.32
CA GLU A 571 -16.81 4.98 -33.01
C GLU A 571 -17.62 6.08 -32.32
N ALA A 572 -17.11 7.33 -32.35
CA ALA A 572 -17.83 8.47 -31.80
C ALA A 572 -18.95 8.99 -32.71
N ALA A 573 -19.09 8.46 -33.92
CA ALA A 573 -20.01 8.93 -34.95
C ALA A 573 -19.90 10.45 -35.19
N LEU A 574 -18.68 10.95 -35.42
CA LEU A 574 -18.43 12.38 -35.55
C LEU A 574 -19.12 12.97 -36.79
N SER A 575 -19.93 14.00 -36.57
CA SER A 575 -20.67 14.72 -37.61
C SER A 575 -19.78 15.70 -38.39
N ALA A 576 -18.78 16.27 -37.72
CA ALA A 576 -17.82 17.19 -38.30
C ALA A 576 -16.48 17.11 -37.56
N ILE A 577 -15.42 17.64 -38.17
CA ILE A 577 -14.10 17.81 -37.54
C ILE A 577 -13.68 19.27 -37.76
N VAL A 578 -13.26 19.96 -36.70
CA VAL A 578 -12.73 21.33 -36.78
C VAL A 578 -11.21 21.35 -36.72
N CYS A 579 -10.62 22.24 -37.52
CA CYS A 579 -9.18 22.40 -37.68
C CYS A 579 -8.79 23.89 -37.70
N ALA A 580 -7.54 24.21 -37.37
CA ALA A 580 -7.04 25.58 -37.49
C ALA A 580 -6.97 26.04 -38.95
N ALA A 581 -6.56 25.14 -39.86
CA ALA A 581 -6.43 25.38 -41.28
C ALA A 581 -7.10 24.25 -42.09
N PRO A 582 -7.35 24.44 -43.39
CA PRO A 582 -7.90 23.39 -44.25
C PRO A 582 -7.04 22.11 -44.19
N ALA A 583 -7.63 21.00 -43.78
CA ALA A 583 -6.95 19.71 -43.64
C ALA A 583 -7.94 18.55 -43.85
N SER A 584 -7.41 17.39 -44.26
CA SER A 584 -8.15 16.12 -44.28
C SER A 584 -7.61 15.22 -43.18
N ILE A 585 -8.50 14.70 -42.33
CA ILE A 585 -8.15 13.91 -41.14
C ILE A 585 -8.73 12.52 -41.39
N ALA A 586 -7.84 11.53 -41.60
CA ALA A 586 -8.22 10.17 -41.95
C ALA A 586 -9.27 10.10 -43.10
N GLY A 587 -9.07 10.91 -44.14
CA GLY A 587 -9.95 10.96 -45.32
C GLY A 587 -11.23 11.79 -45.16
N LYS A 588 -11.54 12.35 -43.98
CA LYS A 588 -12.67 13.28 -43.79
C LYS A 588 -12.20 14.74 -43.91
N PRO A 589 -12.92 15.62 -44.64
CA PRO A 589 -12.58 17.04 -44.72
C PRO A 589 -12.87 17.75 -43.39
N GLY A 590 -11.92 18.55 -42.90
CA GLY A 590 -12.08 19.38 -41.72
C GLY A 590 -12.65 20.77 -42.05
N ILE A 591 -13.41 21.33 -41.12
CA ILE A 591 -13.90 22.71 -41.12
C ILE A 591 -12.78 23.60 -40.58
N ALA A 592 -12.18 24.41 -41.44
CA ALA A 592 -11.16 25.37 -41.05
C ALA A 592 -11.77 26.55 -40.29
N LEU A 593 -11.12 26.97 -39.19
CA LEU A 593 -11.57 28.06 -38.33
C LEU A 593 -10.60 29.26 -38.26
N GLY A 594 -9.40 29.15 -38.86
CA GLY A 594 -8.35 30.16 -38.75
C GLY A 594 -8.71 31.54 -39.33
N ASP A 595 -9.71 31.61 -40.21
CA ASP A 595 -10.25 32.85 -40.79
C ASP A 595 -11.22 33.60 -39.86
N LEU A 596 -11.68 32.97 -38.78
CA LEU A 596 -12.72 33.55 -37.91
C LEU A 596 -12.21 34.58 -36.91
N ALA A 597 -10.94 34.51 -36.50
CA ALA A 597 -10.40 35.44 -35.49
C ALA A 597 -10.43 36.92 -35.93
N PRO A 598 -10.01 37.29 -37.16
CA PRO A 598 -10.14 38.66 -37.66
C PRO A 598 -11.60 39.10 -37.85
N ALA A 599 -12.48 38.18 -38.25
CA ALA A 599 -13.89 38.47 -38.51
C ALA A 599 -14.69 38.70 -37.22
N ALA A 600 -14.41 37.93 -36.16
CA ALA A 600 -15.06 38.07 -34.86
C ALA A 600 -14.69 39.41 -34.17
N ALA A 601 -13.46 39.88 -34.34
CA ALA A 601 -13.02 41.19 -33.81
C ALA A 601 -13.71 42.38 -34.50
N ALA A 602 -14.22 42.21 -35.73
CA ALA A 602 -14.84 43.27 -36.52
C ALA A 602 -16.35 43.46 -36.25
N GLN A 603 -17.02 42.50 -35.61
CA GLN A 603 -18.46 42.54 -35.35
C GLN A 603 -18.80 42.00 -33.95
N PRO A 604 -18.94 42.87 -32.92
CA PRO A 604 -19.41 42.44 -31.61
C PRO A 604 -20.86 41.95 -31.73
N GLN A 605 -21.09 40.65 -31.51
CA GLN A 605 -22.42 40.06 -31.51
C GLN A 605 -23.18 40.41 -30.22
N PRO A 606 -24.52 40.56 -30.27
CA PRO A 606 -25.34 40.92 -29.11
C PRO A 606 -25.24 39.88 -27.98
N ALA A 607 -25.48 40.34 -26.75
CA ALA A 607 -25.44 39.54 -25.52
C ALA A 607 -26.43 38.36 -25.54
N ASP A 608 -26.17 37.33 -24.72
CA ASP A 608 -26.92 36.04 -24.60
C ASP A 608 -28.38 36.14 -24.14
N ALA A 609 -29.02 37.30 -24.24
CA ALA A 609 -30.42 37.45 -23.90
C ALA A 609 -31.28 36.51 -24.78
N GLY A 610 -31.72 35.40 -24.20
CA GLY A 610 -32.55 34.39 -24.87
C GLY A 610 -31.79 33.24 -25.54
N HIS A 611 -30.47 33.09 -25.34
CA HIS A 611 -29.75 31.89 -25.84
C HIS A 611 -30.22 30.63 -25.11
N ALA A 612 -30.49 29.56 -25.86
CA ALA A 612 -30.90 28.26 -25.32
C ALA A 612 -29.65 27.46 -24.93
N TRP A 613 -29.34 27.42 -23.63
CA TRP A 613 -28.20 26.66 -23.10
C TRP A 613 -28.42 25.14 -23.20
N PRO A 614 -27.34 24.35 -23.34
CA PRO A 614 -27.43 22.88 -23.28
C PRO A 614 -28.09 22.40 -21.98
N ALA A 615 -28.88 21.34 -22.06
CA ALA A 615 -29.44 20.71 -20.87
C ALA A 615 -28.34 19.97 -20.09
N GLY A 616 -28.53 19.82 -18.78
CA GLY A 616 -27.56 19.16 -17.92
C GLY A 616 -27.19 17.74 -18.34
N ALA A 617 -28.17 16.98 -18.84
CA ALA A 617 -27.98 15.60 -19.31
C ALA A 617 -27.33 15.48 -20.71
N ASP A 618 -27.16 16.60 -21.44
CA ASP A 618 -26.54 16.60 -22.75
C ASP A 618 -25.03 16.31 -22.63
N GLU A 619 -24.46 15.67 -23.65
CA GLU A 619 -23.03 15.37 -23.70
C GLU A 619 -22.23 16.67 -23.87
N ALA A 620 -21.31 16.93 -22.95
CA ALA A 620 -20.40 18.08 -23.01
C ALA A 620 -19.13 17.74 -23.82
N TYR A 621 -18.57 16.55 -23.58
CA TYR A 621 -17.37 16.08 -24.28
C TYR A 621 -17.24 14.56 -24.25
N VAL A 622 -16.40 14.04 -25.15
CA VAL A 622 -15.96 12.64 -25.14
C VAL A 622 -14.44 12.58 -25.19
N ILE A 623 -13.82 11.91 -24.22
CA ILE A 623 -12.36 11.67 -24.21
C ILE A 623 -12.10 10.18 -24.38
N PHE A 624 -11.23 9.84 -25.34
CA PHE A 624 -10.84 8.45 -25.58
C PHE A 624 -9.70 8.02 -24.66
N THR A 625 -9.86 6.84 -24.06
CA THR A 625 -8.85 6.17 -23.24
C THR A 625 -8.46 4.83 -23.88
N SER A 626 -7.33 4.26 -23.50
CA SER A 626 -6.93 2.89 -23.87
C SER A 626 -7.95 1.87 -23.34
N GLY A 627 -8.17 0.78 -24.07
CA GLY A 627 -9.18 -0.23 -23.73
C GLY A 627 -8.58 -1.62 -23.55
N SER A 628 -9.02 -2.36 -22.53
CA SER A 628 -8.58 -3.72 -22.22
C SER A 628 -8.85 -4.73 -23.35
N THR A 629 -9.81 -4.44 -24.23
CA THR A 629 -10.10 -5.24 -25.45
C THR A 629 -9.14 -4.95 -26.62
N GLY A 630 -8.19 -4.03 -26.42
CA GLY A 630 -7.21 -3.61 -27.41
C GLY A 630 -7.67 -2.54 -28.39
N ARG A 631 -8.79 -1.86 -28.10
CA ARG A 631 -9.25 -0.69 -28.87
C ARG A 631 -9.61 0.47 -27.95
N PRO A 632 -9.39 1.73 -28.37
CA PRO A 632 -9.76 2.90 -27.58
C PRO A 632 -11.26 2.94 -27.25
N LYS A 633 -11.60 3.45 -26.06
CA LYS A 633 -12.99 3.63 -25.61
C LYS A 633 -13.25 5.09 -25.26
N GLY A 634 -14.32 5.66 -25.82
CA GLY A 634 -14.71 7.06 -25.60
C GLY A 634 -15.55 7.19 -24.33
N VAL A 635 -15.06 7.92 -23.33
CA VAL A 635 -15.81 8.23 -22.09
C VAL A 635 -16.69 9.46 -22.34
N SER A 636 -18.00 9.30 -22.20
CA SER A 636 -18.99 10.36 -22.41
C SER A 636 -19.28 11.09 -21.11
N VAL A 637 -19.04 12.41 -21.07
CA VAL A 637 -19.25 13.26 -19.90
C VAL A 637 -20.33 14.30 -20.21
N THR A 638 -21.27 14.47 -19.29
CA THR A 638 -22.41 15.41 -19.45
C THR A 638 -22.09 16.80 -18.95
N HIS A 639 -22.94 17.78 -19.30
CA HIS A 639 -22.84 19.13 -18.74
C HIS A 639 -23.05 19.15 -17.22
N ASP A 640 -23.95 18.34 -16.66
CA ASP A 640 -24.15 18.21 -15.21
C ASP A 640 -22.89 17.67 -14.52
N ASN A 641 -22.25 16.64 -15.09
CA ASN A 641 -20.99 16.12 -14.55
C ASN A 641 -19.91 17.21 -14.51
N LEU A 642 -19.74 17.95 -15.62
CA LEU A 642 -18.74 19.00 -15.73
C LEU A 642 -19.02 20.20 -14.80
N SER A 643 -20.28 20.63 -14.70
CA SER A 643 -20.68 21.70 -13.80
C SER A 643 -20.55 21.31 -12.33
N TYR A 644 -20.87 20.06 -11.99
CA TYR A 644 -20.59 19.52 -10.66
C TYR A 644 -19.09 19.52 -10.35
N HIS A 645 -18.27 19.03 -11.27
CA HIS A 645 -16.81 18.97 -11.13
C HIS A 645 -16.20 20.34 -10.81
N VAL A 646 -16.61 21.38 -11.55
CA VAL A 646 -16.18 22.76 -11.31
C VAL A 646 -16.56 23.24 -9.90
N GLU A 647 -17.78 22.95 -9.46
CA GLU A 647 -18.24 23.34 -8.13
C GLU A 647 -17.52 22.59 -7.02
N ALA A 648 -17.37 21.27 -7.16
CA ALA A 648 -16.67 20.43 -6.18
C ALA A 648 -15.24 20.94 -5.96
N ARG A 649 -14.59 21.42 -7.02
CA ARG A 649 -13.25 22.03 -6.95
C ARG A 649 -13.23 23.33 -6.15
N LYS A 650 -14.20 24.22 -6.34
CA LYS A 650 -14.32 25.46 -5.54
C LYS A 650 -14.46 25.15 -4.06
N GLN A 651 -15.21 24.10 -3.73
CA GLN A 651 -15.45 23.71 -2.33
C GLN A 651 -14.29 22.94 -1.71
N ALA A 652 -13.55 22.14 -2.48
CA ALA A 652 -12.37 21.42 -2.01
C ALA A 652 -11.19 22.35 -1.68
N HIS A 653 -11.14 23.53 -2.31
CA HIS A 653 -10.07 24.51 -2.13
C HIS A 653 -10.64 25.88 -1.67
N PRO A 654 -11.26 25.95 -0.48
CA PRO A 654 -11.91 27.16 -0.03
C PRO A 654 -10.89 28.30 0.15
N GLY A 655 -11.24 29.49 -0.34
CA GLY A 655 -10.38 30.68 -0.25
C GLY A 655 -9.23 30.73 -1.27
N MET A 656 -9.13 29.75 -2.18
CA MET A 656 -8.10 29.70 -3.24
C MET A 656 -8.77 29.70 -4.63
N PRO A 657 -9.38 30.82 -5.06
CA PRO A 657 -10.00 30.90 -6.37
C PRO A 657 -8.96 30.69 -7.47
N ASN A 658 -9.32 29.93 -8.51
CA ASN A 658 -8.43 29.68 -9.65
C ASN A 658 -8.30 30.93 -10.55
N ARG A 659 -7.47 31.88 -10.13
CA ARG A 659 -7.27 33.18 -10.81
C ARG A 659 -6.43 33.08 -12.06
N SER A 660 -5.42 32.20 -12.07
CA SER A 660 -4.50 32.02 -13.19
C SER A 660 -4.00 30.58 -13.22
N GLN A 661 -4.35 29.85 -14.28
CA GLN A 661 -4.09 28.41 -14.42
C GLN A 661 -3.13 28.15 -15.58
N LEU A 662 -2.07 27.38 -15.33
CA LEU A 662 -1.21 26.85 -16.38
C LEU A 662 -1.84 25.59 -17.01
N LEU A 663 -1.86 25.49 -18.34
CA LEU A 663 -2.29 24.30 -19.09
C LEU A 663 -1.12 23.58 -19.76
N THR A 664 -0.59 22.56 -19.11
CA THR A 664 0.48 21.69 -19.66
C THR A 664 -0.03 20.35 -20.20
N PHE A 665 -1.25 19.95 -19.87
CA PHE A 665 -1.86 18.76 -20.44
C PHE A 665 -2.22 18.94 -21.92
N PRO A 666 -2.02 17.91 -22.76
CA PRO A 666 -2.64 17.84 -24.09
C PRO A 666 -4.18 17.86 -23.99
N LEU A 667 -4.85 18.39 -25.02
CA LEU A 667 -6.32 18.50 -25.06
C LEU A 667 -7.05 17.15 -25.11
N ILE A 668 -6.33 16.07 -25.42
CA ILE A 668 -6.85 14.70 -25.42
C ILE A 668 -6.92 14.08 -24.03
N PHE A 669 -6.44 14.77 -22.98
CA PHE A 669 -6.54 14.33 -21.59
C PHE A 669 -7.55 15.15 -20.82
N ASP A 670 -8.28 14.49 -19.93
CA ASP A 670 -9.25 15.11 -19.03
C ASP A 670 -8.60 16.08 -18.03
N GLY A 671 -7.31 15.92 -17.73
CA GLY A 671 -6.51 16.94 -17.04
C GLY A 671 -6.61 18.34 -17.69
N SER A 672 -6.74 18.44 -19.02
CA SER A 672 -6.93 19.74 -19.66
C SER A 672 -8.31 20.34 -19.38
N VAL A 673 -9.34 19.49 -19.24
CA VAL A 673 -10.72 19.90 -18.93
C VAL A 673 -10.75 20.66 -17.60
N THR A 674 -10.08 20.12 -16.58
CA THR A 674 -10.03 20.77 -15.26
C THR A 674 -9.29 22.10 -15.31
N CYS A 675 -8.20 22.21 -16.08
CA CYS A 675 -7.47 23.46 -16.22
C CYS A 675 -8.31 24.53 -16.94
N ILE A 676 -8.91 24.18 -18.09
CA ILE A 676 -9.68 25.10 -18.93
C ILE A 676 -10.92 25.57 -18.19
N PHE A 677 -11.78 24.63 -17.81
CA PHE A 677 -13.08 24.95 -17.24
C PHE A 677 -12.99 25.36 -15.78
N GLY A 678 -12.00 24.85 -15.03
CA GLY A 678 -11.77 25.27 -13.64
C GLY A 678 -11.32 26.72 -13.51
N ALA A 679 -10.63 27.28 -14.52
CA ALA A 679 -10.23 28.69 -14.55
C ALA A 679 -11.31 29.58 -15.19
N LEU A 680 -11.78 29.23 -16.39
CA LEU A 680 -12.66 30.12 -17.15
C LEU A 680 -14.06 30.28 -16.53
N SER A 681 -14.56 29.25 -15.84
CA SER A 681 -15.88 29.28 -15.19
C SER A 681 -15.95 30.13 -13.91
N VAL A 682 -14.81 30.65 -13.45
CA VAL A 682 -14.70 31.50 -12.26
C VAL A 682 -14.13 32.88 -12.57
N GLY A 683 -14.00 33.24 -13.84
CA GLY A 683 -13.40 34.52 -14.25
C GLY A 683 -11.86 34.54 -14.21
N GLY A 684 -11.22 33.37 -14.11
CA GLY A 684 -9.76 33.25 -14.11
C GLY A 684 -9.13 33.33 -15.51
N LYS A 685 -7.81 33.42 -15.56
CA LYS A 685 -7.00 33.45 -16.79
C LYS A 685 -6.37 32.07 -17.06
N LEU A 686 -6.43 31.59 -18.29
CA LEU A 686 -5.76 30.38 -18.75
C LEU A 686 -4.46 30.73 -19.48
N VAL A 687 -3.35 30.15 -19.04
CA VAL A 687 -2.00 30.38 -19.61
C VAL A 687 -1.56 29.13 -20.37
N LEU A 688 -1.30 29.29 -21.66
CA LEU A 688 -0.84 28.26 -22.58
C LEU A 688 0.66 28.46 -22.83
N PRO A 689 1.53 27.48 -22.47
CA PRO A 689 2.94 27.56 -22.80
C PRO A 689 3.17 27.33 -24.30
N LEU A 690 4.12 28.07 -24.88
CA LEU A 690 4.63 27.76 -26.22
C LEU A 690 5.33 26.39 -26.22
N PRO A 691 5.42 25.68 -27.37
CA PRO A 691 6.07 24.36 -27.43
C PRO A 691 7.47 24.33 -26.79
N GLU A 692 8.29 25.34 -27.05
CA GLU A 692 9.63 25.48 -26.50
C GLU A 692 9.68 25.84 -25.01
N GLU A 693 8.60 26.40 -24.45
CA GLU A 693 8.45 26.65 -23.01
C GLU A 693 7.96 25.38 -22.31
N ALA A 694 7.05 24.63 -22.93
CA ALA A 694 6.46 23.42 -22.35
C ALA A 694 7.49 22.29 -22.13
N THR A 695 8.57 22.25 -22.92
CA THR A 695 9.63 21.23 -22.83
C THR A 695 10.84 21.66 -22.00
N ASP A 696 10.91 22.93 -21.58
CA ASP A 696 12.06 23.50 -20.87
C ASP A 696 11.62 24.00 -19.48
N PRO A 697 11.99 23.29 -18.39
CA PRO A 697 11.59 23.64 -17.03
C PRO A 697 11.97 25.07 -16.61
N ASP A 698 13.11 25.59 -17.05
CA ASP A 698 13.53 26.95 -16.69
C ASP A 698 12.64 28.00 -17.37
N ARG A 699 12.31 27.79 -18.65
CA ARG A 699 11.41 28.68 -19.40
C ARG A 699 9.98 28.61 -18.87
N LEU A 700 9.52 27.41 -18.49
CA LEU A 700 8.21 27.23 -17.88
C LEU A 700 8.11 27.94 -16.53
N ALA A 701 9.18 27.93 -15.73
CA ALA A 701 9.24 28.63 -14.45
C ALA A 701 9.14 30.15 -14.66
N GLU A 702 9.86 30.66 -15.67
CA GLU A 702 9.79 32.07 -16.05
C GLU A 702 8.40 32.45 -16.58
N LEU A 703 7.73 31.58 -17.33
CA LEU A 703 6.34 31.80 -17.76
C LEU A 703 5.38 31.88 -16.56
N VAL A 704 5.52 30.96 -15.59
CA VAL A 704 4.73 30.97 -14.33
C VAL A 704 4.87 32.31 -13.62
N ALA A 705 6.09 32.80 -13.45
CA ALA A 705 6.35 34.10 -12.82
C ALA A 705 5.81 35.27 -13.66
N ARG A 706 6.09 35.28 -14.98
CA ARG A 706 5.71 36.35 -15.90
C ARG A 706 4.20 36.54 -16.00
N GLU A 707 3.45 35.45 -16.06
CA GLU A 707 2.00 35.48 -16.20
C GLU A 707 1.25 35.43 -14.86
N GLY A 708 1.97 35.37 -13.73
CA GLY A 708 1.38 35.32 -12.39
C GLY A 708 0.46 34.12 -12.22
N VAL A 709 0.92 32.94 -12.62
CA VAL A 709 0.16 31.69 -12.46
C VAL A 709 -0.01 31.40 -10.97
N THR A 710 -1.25 31.16 -10.53
CA THR A 710 -1.57 30.87 -9.12
C THR A 710 -1.79 29.37 -8.89
N GLN A 711 -2.22 28.63 -9.91
CA GLN A 711 -2.45 27.19 -9.84
C GLN A 711 -1.83 26.45 -11.02
N THR A 712 -1.29 25.27 -10.74
CA THR A 712 -0.80 24.33 -11.76
C THR A 712 -1.23 22.91 -11.44
N ILE A 713 -1.42 22.12 -12.47
CA ILE A 713 -1.77 20.70 -12.36
C ILE A 713 -0.85 19.96 -13.32
N MET A 714 -0.13 18.96 -12.81
CA MET A 714 0.84 18.18 -13.56
C MET A 714 0.79 16.72 -13.10
N ILE A 715 1.53 15.85 -13.78
CA ILE A 715 1.83 14.52 -13.24
C ILE A 715 3.01 14.62 -12.26
N PRO A 716 3.12 13.75 -11.24
CA PRO A 716 4.22 13.75 -10.28
C PRO A 716 5.62 13.86 -10.91
N SER A 717 5.87 13.10 -11.98
CA SER A 717 7.17 13.13 -12.68
C SER A 717 7.49 14.47 -13.36
N GLN A 718 6.50 15.14 -13.94
CA GLN A 718 6.66 16.49 -14.49
C GLN A 718 6.89 17.54 -13.39
N TRP A 719 6.19 17.40 -12.26
CA TRP A 719 6.40 18.31 -11.13
C TRP A 719 7.79 18.17 -10.51
N ALA A 720 8.30 16.94 -10.37
CA ALA A 720 9.66 16.69 -9.90
C ALA A 720 10.71 17.38 -10.79
N LEU A 721 10.50 17.33 -12.11
CA LEU A 721 11.35 18.04 -13.06
C LEU A 721 11.26 19.57 -12.87
N MET A 722 10.06 20.09 -12.64
CA MET A 722 9.81 21.51 -12.41
C MET A 722 10.56 22.03 -11.17
N LEU A 723 10.54 21.26 -10.07
CA LEU A 723 11.27 21.56 -8.84
C LEU A 723 12.79 21.47 -9.01
N SER A 724 13.25 20.73 -10.03
CA SER A 724 14.67 20.56 -10.36
C SER A 724 15.19 21.57 -11.39
N SER A 725 14.36 22.56 -11.77
CA SER A 725 14.79 23.68 -12.60
C SER A 725 15.95 24.45 -11.95
N GLY A 726 16.72 25.19 -12.75
CA GLY A 726 17.78 26.07 -12.25
C GLY A 726 17.26 27.34 -11.57
N ARG A 727 15.96 27.62 -11.64
CA ARG A 727 15.29 28.79 -11.03
C ARG A 727 13.95 28.44 -10.37
N PRO A 728 13.91 27.49 -9.43
CA PRO A 728 12.66 27.04 -8.83
C PRO A 728 11.99 28.15 -8.00
N GLU A 729 12.72 29.17 -7.54
CA GLU A 729 12.18 30.33 -6.84
C GLU A 729 11.15 31.11 -7.66
N ARG A 730 11.16 30.99 -9.00
CA ARG A 730 10.17 31.60 -9.90
C ARG A 730 8.78 31.00 -9.75
N LEU A 731 8.66 29.82 -9.14
CA LEU A 731 7.40 29.14 -8.84
C LEU A 731 6.72 29.66 -7.57
N SER A 732 7.39 30.51 -6.78
CA SER A 732 6.88 31.00 -5.48
C SER A 732 5.57 31.78 -5.54
N GLY A 733 5.15 32.24 -6.72
CA GLY A 733 3.84 32.85 -6.96
C GLY A 733 2.67 31.86 -6.96
N LEU A 734 2.94 30.55 -7.00
CA LEU A 734 1.91 29.51 -6.94
C LEU A 734 1.30 29.44 -5.53
N GLU A 735 -0.02 29.51 -5.47
CA GLU A 735 -0.81 29.27 -4.26
C GLU A 735 -1.03 27.75 -4.05
N LEU A 736 -1.24 27.02 -5.15
CA LEU A 736 -1.56 25.60 -5.15
C LEU A 736 -0.88 24.87 -6.32
N ALA A 737 -0.04 23.89 -5.99
CA ALA A 737 0.52 22.94 -6.92
C ALA A 737 -0.18 21.59 -6.76
N ILE A 738 -0.72 21.07 -7.86
CA ILE A 738 -1.49 19.83 -7.87
C ILE A 738 -0.76 18.79 -8.73
N VAL A 739 -0.70 17.58 -8.21
CA VAL A 739 -0.26 16.39 -8.96
C VAL A 739 -1.37 15.36 -9.05
N GLY A 740 -1.43 14.64 -10.17
CA GLY A 740 -2.37 13.54 -10.36
C GLY A 740 -1.99 12.70 -11.57
N GLY A 741 -2.64 11.54 -11.74
CA GLY A 741 -2.40 10.66 -12.90
C GLY A 741 -1.22 9.68 -12.76
N GLU A 742 -0.35 9.81 -11.74
CA GLU A 742 0.62 8.78 -11.34
C GLU A 742 0.62 8.64 -9.81
N ALA A 743 1.20 7.56 -9.29
CA ALA A 743 1.45 7.46 -7.85
C ALA A 743 2.45 8.56 -7.44
N CYS A 744 2.08 9.36 -6.44
CA CYS A 744 2.93 10.42 -5.92
C CYS A 744 3.98 9.82 -4.95
N PRO A 745 5.30 9.97 -5.21
CA PRO A 745 6.33 9.54 -4.28
C PRO A 745 6.35 10.43 -3.02
N ARG A 746 6.67 9.85 -1.87
CA ARG A 746 6.80 10.60 -0.61
C ARG A 746 7.90 11.66 -0.71
N GLU A 747 9.00 11.30 -1.35
CA GLU A 747 10.17 12.14 -1.57
C GLU A 747 9.81 13.41 -2.35
N LEU A 748 8.81 13.35 -3.24
CA LEU A 748 8.35 14.52 -3.98
C LEU A 748 7.63 15.53 -3.09
N VAL A 749 6.91 15.07 -2.07
CA VAL A 749 6.25 15.95 -1.08
C VAL A 749 7.32 16.68 -0.26
N GLU A 750 8.33 15.96 0.21
CA GLU A 750 9.44 16.55 0.97
C GLU A 750 10.23 17.55 0.11
N GLN A 751 10.54 17.18 -1.14
CA GLN A 751 11.21 18.06 -2.09
C GLN A 751 10.38 19.32 -2.38
N HIS A 752 9.07 19.18 -2.58
CA HIS A 752 8.18 20.31 -2.80
C HIS A 752 8.28 21.32 -1.66
N TYR A 753 8.11 20.88 -0.40
CA TYR A 753 8.13 21.79 0.75
C TYR A 753 9.51 22.33 1.09
N ALA A 754 10.58 21.61 0.71
CA ALA A 754 11.95 22.13 0.81
C ALA A 754 12.20 23.31 -0.15
N VAL A 755 11.60 23.26 -1.34
CA VAL A 755 11.80 24.26 -2.41
C VAL A 755 10.76 25.40 -2.35
N LEU A 756 9.50 25.07 -2.09
CA LEU A 756 8.34 25.96 -2.12
C LEU A 756 7.52 25.86 -0.81
N PRO A 757 8.08 26.24 0.36
CA PRO A 757 7.41 26.05 1.65
C PRO A 757 6.09 26.82 1.79
N GLY A 758 5.88 27.87 0.99
CA GLY A 758 4.66 28.69 0.99
C GLY A 758 3.56 28.21 0.03
N THR A 759 3.85 27.27 -0.86
CA THR A 759 2.89 26.73 -1.83
C THR A 759 2.24 25.48 -1.25
N ARG A 760 0.92 25.34 -1.42
CA ARG A 760 0.24 24.11 -1.00
C ARG A 760 0.44 23.01 -2.04
N PHE A 761 0.63 21.78 -1.57
CA PHE A 761 0.76 20.61 -2.44
C PHE A 761 -0.45 19.70 -2.33
N CYS A 762 -1.07 19.38 -3.45
CA CYS A 762 -2.26 18.53 -3.52
C CYS A 762 -2.00 17.30 -4.40
N ASN A 763 -2.35 16.11 -3.90
CA ASN A 763 -2.39 14.90 -4.69
C ASN A 763 -3.86 14.58 -5.03
N GLU A 764 -4.21 14.65 -6.31
CA GLU A 764 -5.54 14.33 -6.84
C GLU A 764 -5.54 12.94 -7.48
N TYR A 765 -6.65 12.22 -7.29
CA TYR A 765 -6.88 10.94 -7.94
C TYR A 765 -8.28 10.90 -8.53
N GLY A 766 -8.37 10.47 -9.79
CA GLY A 766 -9.57 9.90 -10.36
C GLY A 766 -9.31 9.35 -11.76
N PRO A 767 -10.10 8.35 -12.18
CA PRO A 767 -10.15 7.92 -13.56
C PRO A 767 -11.03 8.86 -14.41
N THR A 768 -10.90 8.80 -15.73
CA THR A 768 -11.69 9.63 -16.67
C THR A 768 -13.20 9.42 -16.51
N GLU A 769 -13.61 8.21 -16.15
CA GLU A 769 -15.00 7.84 -15.88
C GLU A 769 -15.61 8.52 -14.64
N THR A 770 -14.82 9.26 -13.85
CA THR A 770 -15.32 10.06 -12.71
C THR A 770 -15.17 11.56 -12.93
N THR A 771 -15.01 11.99 -14.18
CA THR A 771 -14.82 13.40 -14.56
C THR A 771 -13.58 13.99 -13.89
N VAL A 772 -12.41 13.59 -14.40
CA VAL A 772 -11.05 14.03 -13.99
C VAL A 772 -10.58 13.48 -12.64
N TRP A 773 -11.32 13.70 -11.55
CA TRP A 773 -10.88 13.42 -10.18
C TRP A 773 -12.06 13.05 -9.29
N ALA A 774 -11.81 12.24 -8.27
CA ALA A 774 -12.81 11.74 -7.33
C ALA A 774 -12.37 11.88 -5.87
N THR A 775 -11.05 11.88 -5.62
CA THR A 775 -10.47 12.03 -4.28
C THR A 775 -9.27 12.96 -4.32
N PHE A 776 -8.93 13.57 -3.18
CA PHE A 776 -7.74 14.39 -3.06
C PHE A 776 -7.18 14.41 -1.65
N GLU A 777 -5.87 14.68 -1.55
CA GLU A 777 -5.14 14.92 -0.30
C GLU A 777 -4.31 16.20 -0.39
N LEU A 778 -4.48 17.11 0.57
CA LEU A 778 -3.50 18.18 0.79
C LEU A 778 -2.31 17.57 1.54
N CYS A 779 -1.24 17.35 0.81
CA CYS A 779 -0.05 16.67 1.30
C CYS A 779 0.70 17.55 2.31
N VAL A 780 1.27 16.92 3.34
CA VAL A 780 2.13 17.57 4.32
C VAL A 780 3.45 16.81 4.47
N PRO A 781 4.55 17.49 4.80
CA PRO A 781 5.84 16.83 5.03
C PRO A 781 5.83 16.04 6.35
N GLY A 782 6.68 15.01 6.43
CA GLY A 782 6.90 14.22 7.65
C GLY A 782 5.88 13.10 7.93
N GLU A 783 4.89 12.90 7.08
CA GLU A 783 4.02 11.71 7.15
C GLU A 783 4.77 10.45 6.69
N SER A 784 4.56 9.33 7.39
CA SER A 784 5.14 8.03 7.04
C SER A 784 4.27 7.23 6.05
N GLY A 785 4.90 6.40 5.25
CA GLY A 785 4.24 5.52 4.28
C GLY A 785 3.87 6.19 2.93
N PRO A 786 3.17 5.45 2.05
CA PRO A 786 2.77 5.94 0.73
C PRO A 786 1.90 7.21 0.81
N VAL A 787 2.04 8.10 -0.17
CA VAL A 787 1.18 9.29 -0.29
C VAL A 787 -0.27 8.85 -0.50
N ALA A 788 -1.17 9.35 0.34
CA ALA A 788 -2.58 9.07 0.22
C ALA A 788 -3.15 9.72 -1.05
N ILE A 789 -4.13 9.05 -1.66
CA ILE A 789 -5.05 9.67 -2.64
C ILE A 789 -6.19 10.41 -1.93
N GLY A 790 -6.20 10.36 -0.59
CA GLY A 790 -6.96 11.22 0.30
C GLY A 790 -8.42 10.82 0.45
N ARG A 791 -9.32 11.81 0.47
CA ARG A 791 -10.75 11.61 0.74
C ARG A 791 -11.59 12.00 -0.47
N PRO A 792 -12.83 11.47 -0.61
CA PRO A 792 -13.73 11.87 -1.68
C PRO A 792 -13.95 13.38 -1.74
N ILE A 793 -14.00 13.93 -2.95
CA ILE A 793 -14.38 15.33 -3.17
C ILE A 793 -15.83 15.58 -2.72
N PRO A 794 -16.21 16.82 -2.39
CA PRO A 794 -17.55 17.13 -1.91
C PRO A 794 -18.65 16.59 -2.84
N GLY A 795 -19.45 15.65 -2.35
CA GLY A 795 -20.55 15.03 -3.09
C GLY A 795 -20.24 13.63 -3.63
N MET A 796 -18.97 13.29 -3.89
CA MET A 796 -18.58 11.93 -4.26
C MET A 796 -18.53 10.99 -3.05
N ARG A 797 -18.59 9.69 -3.31
CA ARG A 797 -18.36 8.60 -2.37
C ARG A 797 -17.29 7.68 -2.93
N ALA A 798 -16.51 7.09 -2.03
CA ALA A 798 -15.52 6.07 -2.36
C ALA A 798 -15.68 4.91 -1.39
N TYR A 799 -16.06 3.75 -1.92
CA TYR A 799 -16.21 2.50 -1.20
C TYR A 799 -14.99 1.63 -1.47
N VAL A 800 -14.46 1.02 -0.42
CA VAL A 800 -13.43 -0.01 -0.53
C VAL A 800 -14.11 -1.32 -0.25
N THR A 801 -14.20 -2.20 -1.24
CA THR A 801 -14.95 -3.45 -1.13
C THR A 801 -14.05 -4.67 -1.24
N ASP A 802 -14.40 -5.71 -0.49
CA ASP A 802 -13.73 -7.00 -0.54
C ASP A 802 -14.13 -7.77 -1.81
N ARG A 803 -13.53 -8.95 -2.04
CA ARG A 803 -13.85 -9.81 -3.19
C ARG A 803 -15.31 -10.28 -3.27
N HIS A 804 -16.07 -10.10 -2.19
CA HIS A 804 -17.49 -10.45 -2.10
C HIS A 804 -18.41 -9.22 -2.21
N GLY A 805 -17.86 -8.03 -2.48
CA GLY A 805 -18.62 -6.78 -2.60
C GLY A 805 -19.03 -6.14 -1.27
N ARG A 806 -18.47 -6.60 -0.14
CA ARG A 806 -18.75 -6.05 1.20
C ARG A 806 -17.75 -4.95 1.54
N ILE A 807 -18.18 -3.96 2.34
CA ILE A 807 -17.28 -2.85 2.73
C ILE A 807 -16.09 -3.37 3.55
N CYS A 808 -14.88 -2.93 3.23
CA CYS A 808 -13.66 -3.31 3.93
C CYS A 808 -13.46 -2.49 5.22
N PRO A 809 -13.00 -3.11 6.32
CA PRO A 809 -12.53 -2.36 7.49
C PRO A 809 -11.27 -1.54 7.17
N PRO A 810 -10.94 -0.50 7.98
CA PRO A 810 -9.67 0.21 7.87
C PRO A 810 -8.46 -0.74 7.90
N GLY A 811 -7.41 -0.40 7.14
CA GLY A 811 -6.20 -1.20 6.97
C GLY A 811 -6.35 -2.36 5.97
N THR A 812 -7.52 -2.56 5.36
CA THR A 812 -7.77 -3.65 4.40
C THR A 812 -7.76 -3.18 2.97
N THR A 813 -6.97 -3.87 2.14
CA THR A 813 -6.92 -3.64 0.69
C THR A 813 -8.16 -4.25 0.03
N GLY A 814 -8.83 -3.46 -0.81
CA GLY A 814 -9.96 -3.90 -1.61
C GLY A 814 -10.15 -3.07 -2.88
N GLU A 815 -11.15 -3.45 -3.69
CA GLU A 815 -11.52 -2.74 -4.91
C GLU A 815 -12.15 -1.38 -4.57
N LEU A 816 -11.70 -0.33 -5.25
CA LEU A 816 -12.28 1.01 -5.13
C LEU A 816 -13.50 1.17 -6.05
N LEU A 817 -14.68 1.38 -5.45
CA LEU A 817 -15.91 1.78 -6.11
C LEU A 817 -16.18 3.26 -5.85
N ILE A 818 -16.58 4.00 -6.88
CA ILE A 818 -16.79 5.44 -6.79
C ILE A 818 -18.26 5.73 -7.11
N ALA A 819 -18.91 6.54 -6.29
CA ALA A 819 -20.30 6.99 -6.50
C ALA A 819 -20.39 8.51 -6.47
N GLY A 820 -21.43 9.07 -7.09
CA GLY A 820 -21.73 10.49 -7.04
C GLY A 820 -21.92 11.15 -8.41
N PRO A 821 -22.25 12.45 -8.42
CA PRO A 821 -22.58 13.21 -9.63
C PRO A 821 -21.40 13.42 -10.59
N GLY A 822 -20.16 13.10 -10.19
CA GLY A 822 -18.99 13.10 -11.07
C GLY A 822 -18.88 11.86 -11.97
N ILE A 823 -19.66 10.80 -11.74
CA ILE A 823 -19.60 9.61 -12.61
C ILE A 823 -20.11 9.94 -14.02
N ALA A 824 -19.31 9.60 -15.02
CA ALA A 824 -19.60 9.78 -16.43
C ALA A 824 -20.85 8.99 -16.89
N LYS A 825 -21.42 9.38 -18.04
CA LYS A 825 -22.59 8.73 -18.63
C LYS A 825 -22.33 7.27 -19.04
N GLY A 826 -21.09 6.97 -19.41
CA GLY A 826 -20.67 5.64 -19.87
C GLY A 826 -19.70 5.71 -21.04
N TYR A 827 -19.59 4.60 -21.77
CA TYR A 827 -18.74 4.49 -22.95
C TYR A 827 -19.54 4.62 -24.25
N VAL A 828 -19.09 5.49 -25.15
CA VAL A 828 -19.72 5.69 -26.47
C VAL A 828 -19.63 4.39 -27.28
N GLY A 829 -20.76 3.96 -27.86
CA GLY A 829 -20.82 2.79 -28.73
C GLY A 829 -20.57 1.44 -28.03
N ARG A 830 -20.53 1.40 -26.68
CA ARG A 830 -20.15 0.22 -25.88
C ARG A 830 -21.07 0.01 -24.67
N PRO A 831 -22.36 -0.33 -24.87
CA PRO A 831 -23.30 -0.56 -23.77
C PRO A 831 -22.89 -1.74 -22.86
N GLU A 832 -22.27 -2.78 -23.42
CA GLU A 832 -21.78 -3.95 -22.68
C GLU A 832 -20.68 -3.57 -21.68
N LEU A 833 -19.68 -2.80 -22.12
CA LEU A 833 -18.60 -2.33 -21.25
C LEU A 833 -19.12 -1.31 -20.22
N THR A 834 -20.13 -0.52 -20.60
CA THR A 834 -20.80 0.40 -19.68
C THR A 834 -21.49 -0.38 -18.57
N ALA A 835 -22.25 -1.43 -18.89
CA ALA A 835 -22.91 -2.27 -17.89
C ALA A 835 -21.93 -3.04 -16.98
N GLU A 836 -20.74 -3.39 -17.48
CA GLU A 836 -19.69 -4.05 -16.69
C GLU A 836 -19.08 -3.12 -15.63
N ARG A 837 -18.87 -1.84 -15.98
CA ARG A 837 -18.12 -0.89 -15.14
C ARG A 837 -18.99 0.08 -14.36
N PHE A 838 -20.18 0.41 -14.85
CA PHE A 838 -21.16 1.28 -14.20
C PHE A 838 -22.30 0.42 -13.67
N VAL A 839 -22.11 -0.13 -12.47
CA VAL A 839 -22.99 -1.15 -11.88
C VAL A 839 -23.94 -0.55 -10.85
N ALA A 840 -24.97 -1.31 -10.48
CA ALA A 840 -25.85 -0.94 -9.38
C ALA A 840 -25.06 -0.75 -8.09
N ASN A 841 -25.37 0.29 -7.33
CA ASN A 841 -24.72 0.56 -6.05
C ASN A 841 -25.23 -0.41 -4.98
N PRO A 842 -24.39 -1.30 -4.42
CA PRO A 842 -24.80 -2.20 -3.35
C PRO A 842 -25.16 -1.46 -2.05
N PHE A 843 -24.78 -0.19 -1.93
CA PHE A 843 -24.99 0.66 -0.74
C PHE A 843 -26.04 1.76 -0.99
N HIS A 844 -26.87 1.63 -2.03
CA HIS A 844 -27.81 2.69 -2.43
C HIS A 844 -28.80 3.10 -1.33
N ASP A 845 -29.21 2.17 -0.47
CA ASP A 845 -30.09 2.44 0.67
C ASP A 845 -29.39 3.28 1.76
N ASP A 846 -28.05 3.21 1.82
CA ASP A 846 -27.22 3.92 2.80
C ASP A 846 -26.83 5.34 2.32
N ASP A 847 -26.67 5.57 1.01
CA ASP A 847 -26.09 6.80 0.43
C ASP A 847 -26.99 7.58 -0.57
N GLY A 848 -28.06 6.97 -1.07
CA GLY A 848 -28.97 7.53 -2.07
C GLY A 848 -28.49 7.48 -3.53
N TYR A 849 -27.27 7.01 -3.81
CA TYR A 849 -26.77 6.87 -5.18
C TYR A 849 -27.15 5.52 -5.76
N ARG A 850 -27.73 5.51 -6.97
CA ARG A 850 -28.20 4.26 -7.61
C ARG A 850 -27.10 3.43 -8.26
N SER A 851 -25.99 4.06 -8.64
CA SER A 851 -24.91 3.43 -9.42
C SER A 851 -23.54 3.81 -8.89
N VAL A 852 -22.58 2.90 -9.10
CA VAL A 852 -21.16 3.09 -8.82
C VAL A 852 -20.33 2.79 -10.06
N TYR A 853 -19.19 3.44 -10.18
CA TYR A 853 -18.14 3.10 -11.13
C TYR A 853 -17.09 2.19 -10.48
N ARG A 854 -16.81 1.05 -11.12
CA ARG A 854 -15.77 0.08 -10.73
C ARG A 854 -14.42 0.50 -11.32
N SER A 855 -13.56 1.09 -10.50
CA SER A 855 -12.28 1.65 -10.97
C SER A 855 -11.27 0.60 -11.46
N GLY A 856 -11.35 -0.63 -10.93
CA GLY A 856 -10.31 -1.66 -11.09
C GLY A 856 -9.06 -1.42 -10.22
N ASP A 857 -9.01 -0.32 -9.48
CA ASP A 857 -7.89 0.02 -8.61
C ASP A 857 -8.06 -0.63 -7.22
N GLN A 858 -6.94 -1.09 -6.67
CA GLN A 858 -6.85 -1.62 -5.30
C GLN A 858 -6.39 -0.52 -4.36
N VAL A 859 -7.14 -0.32 -3.28
CA VAL A 859 -6.85 0.72 -2.28
C VAL A 859 -7.06 0.18 -0.88
N ALA A 860 -6.41 0.80 0.10
CA ALA A 860 -6.68 0.59 1.52
C ALA A 860 -7.12 1.90 2.16
N ARG A 861 -8.20 1.86 2.95
CA ARG A 861 -8.59 2.99 3.81
C ARG A 861 -7.77 2.93 5.09
N GLY A 862 -7.01 3.97 5.42
CA GLY A 862 -6.32 4.04 6.71
C GLY A 862 -7.27 4.30 7.87
N PHE A 863 -6.75 4.17 9.09
CA PHE A 863 -7.47 4.55 10.31
C PHE A 863 -7.73 6.07 10.40
N ASP A 864 -6.93 6.87 9.70
CA ASP A 864 -7.14 8.30 9.45
C ASP A 864 -8.28 8.61 8.45
N GLY A 865 -8.92 7.57 7.90
CA GLY A 865 -9.97 7.66 6.89
C GLY A 865 -9.47 7.99 5.48
N LYS A 866 -8.16 8.25 5.30
CA LYS A 866 -7.55 8.56 4.00
C LYS A 866 -7.38 7.28 3.18
N LEU A 867 -7.64 7.35 1.89
CA LEU A 867 -7.44 6.25 0.95
C LEU A 867 -5.99 6.24 0.47
N ARG A 868 -5.37 5.06 0.42
CA ARG A 868 -4.01 4.84 -0.08
C ARG A 868 -4.05 3.84 -1.23
N PHE A 869 -3.49 4.22 -2.36
CA PHE A 869 -3.42 3.37 -3.56
C PHE A 869 -2.44 2.22 -3.34
N GLN A 870 -2.86 0.99 -3.66
CA GLN A 870 -2.09 -0.26 -3.48
C GLN A 870 -1.69 -0.91 -4.81
N GLY A 871 -2.28 -0.47 -5.92
CA GLY A 871 -2.02 -1.02 -7.25
C GLY A 871 -3.32 -1.21 -8.03
N ARG A 872 -3.25 -2.04 -9.08
CA ARG A 872 -4.39 -2.41 -9.91
C ARG A 872 -4.66 -3.90 -9.80
N ALA A 873 -5.94 -4.27 -9.93
CA ALA A 873 -6.35 -5.68 -9.99
C ALA A 873 -6.13 -6.28 -11.39
N ASP A 874 -6.03 -5.44 -12.42
CA ASP A 874 -5.79 -5.81 -13.80
C ASP A 874 -4.38 -5.38 -14.27
N ASP A 875 -4.02 -5.75 -15.50
CA ASP A 875 -2.71 -5.49 -16.11
C ASP A 875 -2.54 -4.04 -16.62
N GLN A 876 -3.45 -3.12 -16.24
CA GLN A 876 -3.36 -1.72 -16.63
C GLN A 876 -2.25 -1.01 -15.85
N VAL A 877 -1.50 -0.17 -16.54
CA VAL A 877 -0.38 0.58 -15.96
C VAL A 877 -0.50 2.08 -16.28
N LYS A 878 0.12 2.91 -15.44
CA LYS A 878 0.29 4.35 -15.71
C LYS A 878 1.77 4.65 -15.90
N ILE A 879 2.16 5.11 -17.09
CA ILE A 879 3.55 5.45 -17.43
C ILE A 879 3.58 6.86 -18.00
N SER A 880 4.37 7.76 -17.39
CA SER A 880 4.46 9.17 -17.79
C SER A 880 3.09 9.86 -17.87
N GLY A 881 2.19 9.50 -16.95
CA GLY A 881 0.79 9.96 -16.92
C GLY A 881 -0.16 9.30 -17.91
N TYR A 882 0.34 8.49 -18.85
CA TYR A 882 -0.48 7.78 -19.82
C TYR A 882 -1.07 6.53 -19.19
N ARG A 883 -2.39 6.39 -19.27
CA ARG A 883 -3.10 5.16 -18.92
C ARG A 883 -2.92 4.17 -20.07
N ILE A 884 -2.20 3.08 -19.82
CA ILE A 884 -1.81 2.08 -20.84
C ILE A 884 -2.37 0.73 -20.44
N GLU A 885 -3.10 0.10 -21.37
CA GLU A 885 -3.54 -1.28 -21.26
C GLU A 885 -2.49 -2.17 -21.93
N LEU A 886 -1.79 -3.01 -21.17
CA LEU A 886 -0.76 -3.91 -21.71
C LEU A 886 -1.35 -4.91 -22.72
N ASP A 887 -2.62 -5.26 -22.57
CA ASP A 887 -3.34 -6.12 -23.49
C ASP A 887 -3.61 -5.46 -24.85
N GLU A 888 -3.72 -4.12 -24.93
CA GLU A 888 -3.84 -3.40 -26.21
C GLU A 888 -2.57 -3.54 -27.05
N ILE A 889 -1.41 -3.46 -26.39
CA ILE A 889 -0.10 -3.66 -27.02
C ILE A 889 0.05 -5.12 -27.44
N SER A 890 -0.31 -6.05 -26.56
CA SER A 890 -0.25 -7.49 -26.81
C SER A 890 -1.19 -7.90 -27.96
N ALA A 891 -2.37 -7.29 -28.07
CA ALA A 891 -3.32 -7.51 -29.15
C ALA A 891 -2.81 -6.95 -30.49
N CYS A 892 -2.26 -5.74 -30.49
CA CYS A 892 -1.65 -5.15 -31.69
C CYS A 892 -0.53 -6.04 -32.23
N LEU A 893 0.40 -6.48 -31.38
CA LEU A 893 1.52 -7.34 -31.80
C LEU A 893 1.07 -8.73 -32.29
N ARG A 894 0.01 -9.30 -31.70
CA ARG A 894 -0.61 -10.53 -32.21
C ARG A 894 -1.23 -10.37 -33.60
N GLY A 895 -1.53 -9.14 -34.02
CA GLY A 895 -1.99 -8.83 -35.37
C GLY A 895 -0.88 -8.85 -36.43
N CYS A 896 0.39 -9.05 -36.04
CA CYS A 896 1.51 -9.14 -36.97
C CYS A 896 1.68 -10.57 -37.50
N ASP A 897 1.89 -10.72 -38.82
CA ASP A 897 2.08 -12.00 -39.47
C ASP A 897 3.26 -12.79 -38.85
N GLY A 898 2.99 -14.04 -38.47
CA GLY A 898 3.99 -14.94 -37.88
C GLY A 898 4.08 -14.90 -36.36
N VAL A 899 3.33 -14.01 -35.67
CA VAL A 899 3.24 -13.99 -34.20
C VAL A 899 2.14 -14.95 -33.72
N SER A 900 2.48 -15.89 -32.83
CA SER A 900 1.50 -16.78 -32.19
C SER A 900 1.11 -16.33 -30.79
N GLU A 901 2.04 -15.74 -30.04
CA GLU A 901 1.82 -15.24 -28.68
C GLU A 901 2.53 -13.90 -28.50
N ALA A 902 1.89 -12.94 -27.81
CA ALA A 902 2.53 -11.71 -27.40
C ALA A 902 2.04 -11.30 -26.01
N ALA A 903 2.95 -10.80 -25.18
CA ALA A 903 2.67 -10.27 -23.86
C ALA A 903 3.51 -9.03 -23.60
N ALA A 904 2.86 -7.89 -23.39
CA ALA A 904 3.52 -6.68 -22.91
C ALA A 904 3.61 -6.70 -21.38
N VAL A 905 4.75 -6.27 -20.85
CA VAL A 905 5.01 -6.11 -19.41
C VAL A 905 5.72 -4.80 -19.15
N VAL A 906 5.64 -4.34 -17.91
CA VAL A 906 6.43 -3.21 -17.43
C VAL A 906 7.61 -3.72 -16.63
N HIS A 907 8.81 -3.42 -17.07
CA HIS A 907 10.03 -3.61 -16.30
C HIS A 907 10.41 -2.32 -15.58
N GLN A 908 10.68 -2.41 -14.28
CA GLN A 908 11.23 -1.31 -13.50
C GLN A 908 12.76 -1.29 -13.68
N SER A 909 13.31 -0.16 -14.13
CA SER A 909 14.75 0.10 -14.27
C SER A 909 15.11 1.34 -13.45
N GLY A 910 15.42 1.15 -12.16
CA GLY A 910 15.61 2.27 -11.22
C GLY A 910 14.27 2.98 -10.91
N PRO A 911 14.20 4.33 -10.86
CA PRO A 911 12.96 5.06 -10.56
C PRO A 911 11.94 5.08 -11.72
N HIS A 912 12.07 4.19 -12.70
CA HIS A 912 11.54 4.38 -14.05
C HIS A 912 10.97 3.08 -14.64
N ALA A 913 9.75 3.18 -15.17
CA ALA A 913 9.04 2.08 -15.83
C ALA A 913 9.36 2.03 -17.34
N MET A 914 9.62 0.83 -17.87
CA MET A 914 9.85 0.55 -19.29
C MET A 914 8.85 -0.47 -19.83
N LEU A 915 8.27 -0.18 -20.99
CA LEU A 915 7.36 -1.08 -21.70
C LEU A 915 8.15 -2.07 -22.56
N VAL A 916 8.03 -3.36 -22.29
CA VAL A 916 8.71 -4.42 -23.04
C VAL A 916 7.66 -5.41 -23.55
N ALA A 917 7.75 -5.79 -24.82
CA ALA A 917 6.91 -6.84 -25.37
C ALA A 917 7.69 -8.14 -25.52
N HIS A 918 7.10 -9.24 -25.06
CA HIS A 918 7.60 -10.59 -25.26
C HIS A 918 6.78 -11.26 -26.34
N VAL A 919 7.42 -11.71 -27.41
CA VAL A 919 6.73 -12.22 -28.60
C VAL A 919 7.28 -13.59 -28.96
N ALA A 920 6.39 -14.53 -29.28
CA ALA A 920 6.73 -15.87 -29.77
C ALA A 920 5.94 -16.18 -31.06
N GLY A 921 6.53 -16.97 -31.95
CA GLY A 921 5.94 -17.30 -33.24
C GLY A 921 6.71 -18.37 -34.03
N PRO A 922 6.04 -19.12 -34.93
CA PRO A 922 6.66 -20.21 -35.68
C PRO A 922 7.56 -19.76 -36.86
N GLY A 923 7.59 -18.47 -37.21
CA GLY A 923 8.40 -17.91 -38.30
C GLY A 923 9.57 -17.04 -37.82
N PRO A 924 10.49 -16.63 -38.72
CA PRO A 924 11.55 -15.69 -38.37
C PRO A 924 10.95 -14.30 -38.09
N LEU A 925 10.76 -14.00 -36.81
CA LEU A 925 10.30 -12.69 -36.34
C LEU A 925 11.48 -11.71 -36.30
N SER A 926 11.30 -10.52 -36.89
CA SER A 926 12.24 -9.40 -36.74
C SER A 926 11.72 -8.45 -35.68
N ARG A 927 12.61 -8.05 -34.77
CA ARG A 927 12.35 -7.02 -33.75
C ARG A 927 11.91 -5.71 -34.41
N GLU A 928 12.60 -5.30 -35.47
CA GLU A 928 12.33 -4.07 -36.22
C GLU A 928 10.95 -4.11 -36.89
N ALA A 929 10.61 -5.22 -37.54
CA ALA A 929 9.31 -5.38 -38.21
C ALA A 929 8.14 -5.32 -37.21
N LEU A 930 8.32 -5.89 -36.02
CA LEU A 930 7.31 -5.85 -34.94
C LEU A 930 7.14 -4.45 -34.36
N LEU A 931 8.24 -3.71 -34.15
CA LEU A 931 8.19 -2.31 -33.72
C LEU A 931 7.52 -1.42 -34.78
N ASP A 932 7.78 -1.64 -36.07
CA ASP A 932 7.13 -0.92 -37.16
C ASP A 932 5.64 -1.25 -37.31
N HIS A 933 5.25 -2.49 -37.01
CA HIS A 933 3.83 -2.84 -36.89
C HIS A 933 3.17 -2.12 -35.72
N ALA A 934 3.80 -2.13 -34.54
CA ALA A 934 3.31 -1.43 -33.36
C ALA A 934 3.16 0.08 -33.60
N ARG A 935 4.13 0.73 -34.26
CA ARG A 935 4.07 2.17 -34.60
C ARG A 935 2.90 2.55 -35.51
N ARG A 936 2.39 1.61 -36.32
CA ARG A 936 1.22 1.84 -37.19
C ARG A 936 -0.10 1.70 -36.43
N GLY A 937 -0.19 0.76 -35.50
CA GLY A 937 -1.43 0.46 -34.77
C GLY A 937 -1.58 1.20 -33.43
N LEU A 938 -0.48 1.62 -32.81
CA LEU A 938 -0.45 2.17 -31.47
C LEU A 938 0.05 3.62 -31.45
N PRO A 939 -0.42 4.46 -30.50
CA PRO A 939 0.21 5.74 -30.19
C PRO A 939 1.67 5.56 -29.78
N ALA A 940 2.49 6.59 -30.03
CA ALA A 940 3.93 6.55 -29.73
C ALA A 940 4.26 6.13 -28.28
N TYR A 941 3.47 6.57 -27.29
CA TYR A 941 3.66 6.23 -25.88
C TYR A 941 3.29 4.78 -25.50
N MET A 942 2.58 4.04 -26.37
CA MET A 942 2.23 2.63 -26.18
C MET A 942 3.14 1.69 -26.99
N VAL A 943 3.99 2.22 -27.87
CA VAL A 943 4.97 1.39 -28.60
C VAL A 943 5.99 0.84 -27.59
N PRO A 944 6.23 -0.49 -27.55
CA PRO A 944 7.24 -1.07 -26.67
C PRO A 944 8.61 -0.41 -26.88
N HIS A 945 9.32 -0.16 -25.78
CA HIS A 945 10.71 0.30 -25.81
C HIS A 945 11.62 -0.82 -26.32
N ASP A 946 11.28 -2.07 -25.98
CA ASP A 946 11.97 -3.22 -26.50
C ASP A 946 11.06 -4.43 -26.79
N ILE A 947 11.52 -5.33 -27.66
CA ILE A 947 10.86 -6.59 -27.99
C ILE A 947 11.82 -7.77 -27.78
N VAL A 948 11.48 -8.66 -26.86
CA VAL A 948 12.23 -9.89 -26.59
C VAL A 948 11.53 -11.06 -27.28
N LEU A 949 12.26 -11.73 -28.17
CA LEU A 949 11.76 -12.89 -28.91
C LEU A 949 11.96 -14.17 -28.10
N HIS A 950 10.94 -15.02 -28.12
CA HIS A 950 10.92 -16.31 -27.45
C HIS A 950 10.52 -17.41 -28.42
N GLU A 951 10.98 -18.64 -28.18
CA GLU A 951 10.42 -19.82 -28.86
C GLU A 951 8.99 -20.11 -28.38
N ARG A 952 8.76 -19.95 -27.07
CA ARG A 952 7.45 -20.00 -26.42
C ARG A 952 7.48 -19.18 -25.14
N LEU A 953 6.36 -18.54 -24.79
CA LEU A 953 6.29 -17.78 -23.54
C LEU A 953 6.23 -18.73 -22.32
N PRO A 954 6.87 -18.38 -21.19
CA PRO A 954 6.91 -19.19 -19.98
C PRO A 954 5.51 -19.40 -19.39
N ARG A 955 5.28 -20.58 -18.81
CA ARG A 955 3.99 -20.96 -18.21
C ARG A 955 4.16 -21.42 -16.77
N ASN A 956 3.17 -21.11 -15.93
CA ASN A 956 3.10 -21.60 -14.56
C ASN A 956 2.59 -23.05 -14.50
N ALA A 957 2.56 -23.65 -13.30
CA ALA A 957 2.09 -25.02 -13.07
C ALA A 957 0.64 -25.27 -13.54
N ALA A 958 -0.17 -24.21 -13.67
CA ALA A 958 -1.55 -24.25 -14.19
C ALA A 958 -1.64 -24.03 -15.72
N GLY A 959 -0.51 -23.96 -16.44
CA GLY A 959 -0.46 -23.79 -17.89
C GLY A 959 -0.79 -22.37 -18.39
N LYS A 960 -0.94 -21.39 -17.50
CA LYS A 960 -1.13 -19.96 -17.85
C LYS A 960 0.22 -19.26 -18.02
N LEU A 961 0.26 -18.15 -18.77
CA LEU A 961 1.45 -17.31 -18.94
C LEU A 961 2.01 -16.89 -17.56
N ASP A 962 3.29 -17.17 -17.32
CA ASP A 962 3.98 -16.74 -16.11
C ASP A 962 4.79 -15.46 -16.39
N ARG A 963 4.16 -14.32 -16.12
CA ARG A 963 4.78 -13.01 -16.34
C ARG A 963 5.97 -12.74 -15.42
N ARG A 964 6.10 -13.44 -14.28
CA ARG A 964 7.23 -13.26 -13.35
C ARG A 964 8.51 -13.89 -13.88
N GLN A 965 8.39 -14.87 -14.78
CA GLN A 965 9.52 -15.53 -15.43
C GLN A 965 9.92 -14.88 -16.76
N LEU A 966 9.25 -13.80 -17.17
CA LEU A 966 9.64 -13.06 -18.37
C LEU A 966 10.95 -12.28 -18.10
N PRO A 967 12.03 -12.57 -18.85
CA PRO A 967 13.34 -11.98 -18.59
C PRO A 967 13.34 -10.49 -18.97
N ALA A 968 14.04 -9.67 -18.18
CA ALA A 968 14.31 -8.29 -18.58
C ALA A 968 15.09 -8.25 -19.92
N PRO A 969 14.88 -7.23 -20.77
CA PRO A 969 15.67 -7.07 -21.98
C PRO A 969 17.15 -6.91 -21.62
N ARG A 970 18.02 -7.66 -22.30
CA ARG A 970 19.47 -7.50 -22.13
C ARG A 970 19.87 -6.18 -22.78
N PRO A 971 20.62 -5.29 -22.10
CA PRO A 971 21.26 -4.18 -22.79
C PRO A 971 22.16 -4.75 -23.89
N PRO A 972 22.23 -4.12 -25.07
CA PRO A 972 23.05 -4.64 -26.17
C PRO A 972 24.50 -4.82 -25.69
N ASP A 973 25.07 -5.99 -25.99
CA ASP A 973 26.48 -6.33 -25.75
C ASP A 973 27.33 -5.58 -26.79
N THR A 974 27.32 -4.25 -26.76
CA THR A 974 28.28 -3.44 -27.50
C THR A 974 29.37 -3.03 -26.53
N ALA A 975 30.55 -3.63 -26.67
CA ALA A 975 31.78 -3.14 -26.06
C ALA A 975 32.04 -1.71 -26.59
N ALA A 976 31.45 -0.71 -25.94
CA ALA A 976 31.43 0.65 -26.46
C ALA A 976 32.77 1.34 -26.14
N ALA A 977 33.46 1.77 -27.20
CA ALA A 977 34.67 2.57 -27.09
C ALA A 977 34.43 3.83 -26.24
N ALA A 978 35.44 4.25 -25.48
CA ALA A 978 35.33 5.42 -24.59
C ALA A 978 35.02 6.71 -25.39
N PRO A 979 34.27 7.67 -24.78
CA PRO A 979 34.07 9.01 -25.34
C PRO A 979 35.39 9.69 -25.74
N GLN A 980 35.42 10.34 -26.90
CA GLN A 980 36.59 11.00 -27.48
C GLN A 980 36.44 12.53 -27.50
N GLY A 981 37.43 13.22 -26.94
CA GLY A 981 37.44 14.68 -26.90
C GLY A 981 36.50 15.29 -25.84
N PRO A 982 36.55 16.63 -25.68
CA PRO A 982 35.87 17.32 -24.58
C PRO A 982 34.34 17.27 -24.70
N THR A 983 33.78 17.37 -25.92
CA THR A 983 32.32 17.37 -26.14
C THR A 983 31.70 16.01 -25.86
N GLU A 984 32.25 14.91 -26.39
CA GLU A 984 31.75 13.55 -26.10
C GLU A 984 31.87 13.24 -24.59
N THR A 985 32.98 13.65 -23.95
CA THR A 985 33.19 13.45 -22.51
C THR A 985 32.15 14.17 -21.66
N LEU A 986 31.82 15.41 -22.00
CA LEU A 986 30.79 16.19 -21.32
C LEU A 986 29.40 15.56 -21.48
N ILE A 987 29.04 15.15 -22.71
CA ILE A 987 27.77 14.48 -22.99
C ILE A 987 27.68 13.18 -22.18
N ALA A 988 28.74 12.38 -22.15
CA ALA A 988 28.82 11.16 -21.36
C ALA A 988 28.66 11.41 -19.84
N GLN A 989 29.26 12.48 -19.31
CA GLN A 989 29.11 12.88 -17.91
C GLN A 989 27.67 13.28 -17.58
N VAL A 990 27.04 14.08 -18.45
CA VAL A 990 25.64 14.49 -18.27
C VAL A 990 24.72 13.27 -18.33
N TRP A 991 24.91 12.38 -19.32
CA TRP A 991 24.13 11.14 -19.44
C TRP A 991 24.32 10.23 -18.24
N ARG A 992 25.56 10.04 -17.77
CA ARG A 992 25.85 9.27 -16.55
C ARG A 992 25.11 9.83 -15.33
N SER A 993 25.07 11.15 -15.19
CA SER A 993 24.39 11.81 -14.06
C SER A 993 22.87 11.71 -14.13
N VAL A 994 22.28 11.70 -15.33
CA VAL A 994 20.83 11.65 -15.53
C VAL A 994 20.34 10.20 -15.48
N LEU A 995 21.02 9.28 -16.16
CA LEU A 995 20.64 7.87 -16.27
C LEU A 995 21.10 7.02 -15.07
N SER A 996 21.88 7.59 -14.15
CA SER A 996 22.49 6.87 -13.01
C SER A 996 23.23 5.59 -13.43
N ARG A 997 23.94 5.67 -14.56
CA ARG A 997 24.60 4.53 -15.20
C ARG A 997 26.08 4.78 -15.39
N ASP A 998 26.90 3.85 -14.90
CA ASP A 998 28.35 3.86 -15.11
C ASP A 998 28.72 3.32 -16.51
N GLY A 999 29.77 3.88 -17.11
CA GLY A 999 30.33 3.38 -18.38
C GLY A 999 29.51 3.75 -19.62
N ILE A 1000 29.21 5.04 -19.82
CA ILE A 1000 28.61 5.54 -21.08
C ILE A 1000 29.69 5.56 -22.17
N GLY A 1001 29.49 4.77 -23.22
CA GLY A 1001 30.36 4.70 -24.38
C GLY A 1001 29.94 5.62 -25.51
N ARG A 1002 30.85 5.87 -26.45
CA ARG A 1002 30.62 6.86 -27.52
C ARG A 1002 29.55 6.45 -28.55
N HIS A 1003 29.29 5.15 -28.68
CA HIS A 1003 28.32 4.60 -29.62
C HIS A 1003 26.99 4.25 -28.97
N ASP A 1004 26.85 4.56 -27.68
CA ASP A 1004 25.61 4.35 -26.95
C ASP A 1004 24.52 5.25 -27.54
N ASP A 1005 23.38 4.63 -27.80
CA ASP A 1005 22.14 5.31 -28.17
C ASP A 1005 21.39 5.66 -26.89
N PHE A 1006 21.07 6.94 -26.71
CA PHE A 1006 20.45 7.51 -25.52
C PHE A 1006 19.22 6.71 -25.06
N PHE A 1007 18.36 6.34 -26.00
CA PHE A 1007 17.11 5.66 -25.71
C PHE A 1007 17.34 4.16 -25.49
N ALA A 1008 18.27 3.55 -26.23
CA ALA A 1008 18.62 2.14 -26.06
C ALA A 1008 19.28 1.84 -24.71
N ILE A 1009 19.99 2.79 -24.12
CA ILE A 1009 20.63 2.62 -22.80
C ILE A 1009 19.74 3.04 -21.63
N GLY A 1010 18.46 3.36 -21.89
CA GLY A 1010 17.45 3.63 -20.86
C GLY A 1010 17.03 5.10 -20.71
N GLY A 1011 17.50 6.00 -21.57
CA GLY A 1011 17.02 7.39 -21.61
C GLY A 1011 15.61 7.50 -22.19
N ARG A 1012 14.79 8.39 -21.64
CA ARG A 1012 13.39 8.64 -22.07
C ARG A 1012 13.15 10.14 -22.28
N SER A 1013 11.94 10.54 -22.67
CA SER A 1013 11.63 11.95 -22.98
C SER A 1013 11.89 12.93 -21.82
N LEU A 1014 11.64 12.53 -20.56
CA LEU A 1014 11.96 13.35 -19.39
C LEU A 1014 13.47 13.42 -19.15
N ASP A 1015 14.18 12.30 -19.30
CA ASP A 1015 15.64 12.23 -19.18
C ASP A 1015 16.31 13.04 -20.30
N ALA A 1016 15.76 12.96 -21.52
CA ALA A 1016 16.15 13.73 -22.68
C ALA A 1016 15.99 15.23 -22.43
N MET A 1017 14.88 15.66 -21.82
CA MET A 1017 14.68 17.05 -21.42
C MET A 1017 15.70 17.50 -20.37
N GLN A 1018 16.00 16.67 -19.36
CA GLN A 1018 17.05 16.97 -18.37
C GLN A 1018 18.43 17.06 -19.01
N VAL A 1019 18.78 16.11 -19.87
CA VAL A 1019 20.04 16.06 -20.61
C VAL A 1019 20.18 17.29 -21.49
N VAL A 1020 19.17 17.62 -22.29
CA VAL A 1020 19.17 18.78 -23.18
C VAL A 1020 19.29 20.08 -22.40
N SER A 1021 18.53 20.23 -21.30
CA SER A 1021 18.62 21.39 -20.42
C SER A 1021 20.03 21.55 -19.82
N ARG A 1022 20.61 20.48 -19.27
CA ARG A 1022 21.98 20.50 -18.71
C ARG A 1022 23.03 20.77 -19.77
N LEU A 1023 22.94 20.14 -20.94
CA LEU A 1023 23.86 20.34 -22.05
C LEU A 1023 23.77 21.76 -22.63
N ARG A 1024 22.57 22.35 -22.76
CA ARG A 1024 22.40 23.76 -23.14
C ARG A 1024 23.17 24.67 -22.20
N ARG A 1025 23.04 24.45 -20.89
CA ARG A 1025 23.68 25.25 -19.84
C ARG A 1025 25.20 25.15 -19.90
N GLU A 1026 25.72 23.93 -20.07
CA GLU A 1026 27.17 23.68 -20.03
C GLU A 1026 27.86 24.06 -21.35
N LEU A 1027 27.24 23.78 -22.51
CA LEU A 1027 27.82 24.04 -23.83
C LEU A 1027 27.53 25.42 -24.40
N LYS A 1028 26.60 26.18 -23.80
CA LYS A 1028 26.09 27.47 -24.31
C LYS A 1028 25.67 27.41 -25.79
N ALA A 1029 25.19 26.25 -26.24
CA ALA A 1029 24.78 25.99 -27.61
C ALA A 1029 23.25 25.81 -27.70
N PRO A 1030 22.61 26.23 -28.81
CA PRO A 1030 21.22 25.90 -29.08
C PRO A 1030 21.11 24.41 -29.43
N LEU A 1031 20.66 23.62 -28.45
CA LEU A 1031 20.37 22.20 -28.58
C LEU A 1031 18.88 22.01 -28.31
N ASP A 1032 18.07 21.59 -29.28
CA ASP A 1032 16.65 21.30 -29.09
C ASP A 1032 16.41 19.83 -28.76
N LEU A 1033 15.27 19.54 -28.12
CA LEU A 1033 14.91 18.17 -27.78
C LEU A 1033 14.87 17.27 -29.03
N ILE A 1034 14.42 17.83 -30.15
CA ILE A 1034 14.37 17.15 -31.44
C ILE A 1034 15.75 16.67 -31.90
N ASP A 1035 16.84 17.39 -31.56
CA ASP A 1035 18.19 17.00 -31.97
C ASP A 1035 18.63 15.69 -31.30
N LEU A 1036 18.21 15.45 -30.05
CA LEU A 1036 18.49 14.21 -29.34
C LEU A 1036 17.62 13.05 -29.85
N PHE A 1037 16.38 13.32 -30.28
CA PHE A 1037 15.52 12.31 -30.89
C PHE A 1037 15.95 11.92 -32.31
N GLU A 1038 16.43 12.87 -33.10
CA GLU A 1038 16.92 12.61 -34.45
C GLU A 1038 18.33 11.99 -34.47
N THR A 1039 19.17 12.36 -33.49
CA THR A 1039 20.56 11.89 -33.37
C THR A 1039 20.81 11.37 -31.95
N PRO A 1040 20.26 10.18 -31.61
CA PRO A 1040 20.31 9.64 -30.26
C PRO A 1040 21.67 9.05 -29.88
N ARG A 1041 22.60 8.83 -30.82
CA ARG A 1041 23.93 8.29 -30.51
C ARG A 1041 24.87 9.39 -30.03
N LEU A 1042 25.61 9.11 -28.96
CA LEU A 1042 26.47 10.10 -28.30
C LEU A 1042 27.47 10.78 -29.25
N SER A 1043 28.22 10.00 -30.03
CA SER A 1043 29.21 10.54 -30.98
C SER A 1043 28.57 11.39 -32.08
N GLU A 1044 27.42 10.97 -32.61
CA GLU A 1044 26.69 11.69 -33.67
C GLU A 1044 26.11 13.00 -33.15
N LEU A 1045 25.58 12.99 -31.92
CA LEU A 1045 25.11 14.19 -31.24
C LEU A 1045 26.28 15.17 -31.00
N ALA A 1046 27.44 14.68 -30.56
CA ALA A 1046 28.63 15.48 -30.34
C ALA A 1046 29.12 16.13 -31.64
N GLU A 1047 29.16 15.38 -32.75
CA GLU A 1047 29.53 15.89 -34.07
C GLU A 1047 28.54 16.96 -34.55
N ARG A 1048 27.24 16.72 -34.41
CA ARG A 1048 26.18 17.67 -34.81
C ARG A 1048 26.28 18.99 -34.03
N LEU A 1049 26.60 18.91 -32.73
CA LEU A 1049 26.84 20.06 -31.87
C LEU A 1049 28.09 20.85 -32.28
N LEU A 1050 29.19 20.15 -32.57
CA LEU A 1050 30.44 20.77 -33.04
C LEU A 1050 30.27 21.47 -34.40
N GLN A 1051 29.53 20.86 -35.33
CA GLN A 1051 29.23 21.45 -36.64
C GLN A 1051 28.41 22.76 -36.52
N ARG A 1052 27.44 22.80 -35.59
CA ARG A 1052 26.65 24.03 -35.34
C ARG A 1052 27.47 25.14 -34.69
N GLN A 1053 28.38 24.81 -33.78
CA GLN A 1053 29.30 25.80 -33.20
C GLN A 1053 30.28 26.35 -34.24
N ALA A 1054 30.80 25.49 -35.14
CA ALA A 1054 31.66 25.93 -36.25
C ALA A 1054 30.90 26.80 -37.27
N GLY A 1055 29.62 26.50 -37.54
CA GLY A 1055 28.75 27.29 -38.43
C GLY A 1055 28.40 28.69 -37.88
N GLN A 1056 28.26 28.84 -36.55
CA GLN A 1056 28.03 30.15 -35.92
C GLN A 1056 29.30 31.03 -35.89
N ALA A 1057 30.50 30.44 -35.93
CA ALA A 1057 31.75 31.17 -36.01
C ALA A 1057 32.07 31.70 -37.43
N ALA A 1058 31.36 31.24 -38.47
CA ALA A 1058 31.65 31.52 -39.87
C ALA A 1058 30.72 32.55 -40.55
N ALA A 1059 29.94 33.33 -39.79
CA ALA A 1059 29.19 34.46 -40.36
C ALA A 1059 30.12 35.65 -40.67
N PRO A 1060 30.16 36.19 -41.90
CA PRO A 1060 31.07 37.27 -42.25
C PRO A 1060 30.73 38.58 -41.51
N ALA A 1061 31.78 39.26 -41.03
CA ALA A 1061 31.71 40.51 -40.28
C ALA A 1061 30.91 41.59 -41.03
N ALA A 1062 29.98 42.22 -40.29
CA ALA A 1062 29.18 43.33 -40.76
C ALA A 1062 30.06 44.52 -41.20
N ILE A 1063 29.70 45.10 -42.34
CA ILE A 1063 30.27 46.31 -42.96
C ILE A 1063 30.20 47.50 -41.97
N PRO A 1064 31.25 48.31 -41.80
CA PRO A 1064 31.22 49.45 -40.87
C PRO A 1064 30.26 50.56 -41.36
N LYS A 1065 29.29 50.94 -40.52
CA LYS A 1065 28.43 52.11 -40.73
C LYS A 1065 29.23 53.42 -40.59
N ARG A 1066 29.04 54.33 -41.54
CA ARG A 1066 29.54 55.72 -41.57
C ARG A 1066 29.31 56.46 -40.23
N GLN A 1067 30.36 57.09 -39.72
CA GLN A 1067 30.33 58.05 -38.61
C GLN A 1067 29.46 59.27 -38.94
N ARG A 1068 28.59 59.65 -38.00
CA ARG A 1068 28.09 61.03 -37.86
C ARG A 1068 28.89 61.70 -36.75
N ALA A 1069 29.42 62.88 -37.07
CA ALA A 1069 30.22 63.73 -36.20
C ALA A 1069 29.47 64.17 -34.93
N ARG A 1070 30.20 64.23 -33.80
CA ARG A 1070 29.83 64.99 -32.61
C ARG A 1070 30.90 66.06 -32.40
N VAL A 1071 30.43 67.28 -32.13
CA VAL A 1071 31.21 68.48 -31.87
C VAL A 1071 31.64 68.50 -30.40
N ASP A 1072 32.92 68.78 -30.15
CA ASP A 1072 33.52 68.98 -28.83
C ASP A 1072 33.37 70.43 -28.34
N LEU A 1073 33.19 70.60 -27.02
CA LEU A 1073 33.65 71.76 -26.25
C LEU A 1073 34.11 71.31 -24.84
N PRO A 1074 35.07 72.01 -24.19
CA PRO A 1074 36.15 71.36 -23.48
C PRO A 1074 36.17 71.51 -21.94
N ALA A 1075 37.04 70.67 -21.38
CA ALA A 1075 37.51 70.41 -20.02
C ALA A 1075 37.61 71.55 -18.99
N GLY A 1076 37.45 71.15 -17.71
CA GLY A 1076 37.94 71.89 -16.54
C GLY A 1076 37.94 71.05 -15.25
N ALA A 1077 39.13 70.52 -14.90
CA ALA A 1077 39.72 70.26 -13.58
C ALA A 1077 39.01 69.41 -12.48
N GLU A 1078 39.72 68.36 -12.01
CA GLU A 1078 39.59 67.70 -10.68
C GLU A 1078 40.14 68.60 -9.53
N PRO A 1079 40.17 68.23 -8.22
CA PRO A 1079 39.61 67.07 -7.47
C PRO A 1079 38.84 67.42 -6.13
N ARG A 1080 38.16 66.41 -5.57
CA ARG A 1080 37.80 66.02 -4.16
C ARG A 1080 37.94 67.02 -2.97
N PRO A 1081 37.10 66.92 -1.92
CA PRO A 1081 37.00 65.74 -1.00
C PRO A 1081 35.86 64.76 -1.31
#